data_AF-A0A1H8S0H3-F1
#
_entry.id   AF-A0A1H8S0H3-F1
#
_cell.length_a   1.000
_cell.length_b   1.000
_cell.length_c   1.000
_cell.angle_alpha   90.00
_cell.angle_beta   90.00
_cell.angle_gamma   90.00
#
_symmetry.space_group_name_H-M   'P 1'
#
loop_
_entity.id
_entity.type
_entity.pdbx_description
1 polymer ?
#
loop_
_entity_poly.entity_id
_entity_poly.type
_entity_poly.pdbx_seq_one_letter_code
_entity_poly.pdbx_strand_id
1 'polypeptide(L)'
;MDHSLSRSLFGFVPALWQALLTCLVLSLAAGSVQAQAGGSVLSQLIDDTEAGALVEGADAFGTIREDVPVAPILQEGERIGWAFIASDFVGTTGYSGKPIHTMVALNDDAVVMGVKLVKHSEPIVLIGIPDAKIQALAADYAGLDLVAEAESGGTSHDLNIIAGATVTIMVIDDSIVRAGLKVARALGLGGLTPPAGPTGPQFEIDPAAEAAPDWFTLEGDGTLRRMSLDVGQVNAAFEAMDDPRAGARPITEPDDTTFIEMYAALVSVPAVGEALLGGAENRNLQNWLNEGEHAVMIAGRGLYSFKGSGYVRGGIFDRIVLIQDDVSVRFRDRGHRRLGEIAATGAPEFDETDLFKIPADVGFDPAKPFRIQLLAQRDVAAIERVFTTFELGYRLPDRYLREVPGTAAEPSAGGAQAAADQEEIAAQRALWQRIWRDKIPEIVGVSLMLLVLTGVFFFQGFVTRSERFTYWFRMSFLTVTLVFLGWYANAQLSVVNLMALFGALTSDFSWQAFLLDPLTFILWFSVAAALLFWGRGAYCGWLCPFGALQELLNQIGRKLGIPQWTLPWGLHERLWPLKYMIFLGLFGVSLASIEQAEALAEVEPFKTAIVLKFVRAWPFVAYAAALLIAGLFVERFFCRYLCPLGAALAIPARLRMFDWLKRYKECGNPCQTCANECFVQAIHPTGEINPNECLNCLHCQVLYQSETKCPVVIKKLKRRETASRGAAALDRVLPNHPNLKETSQ
;
A
#
# COMPACT_ATOMS: atom_id res chain seq x y z
N MET A 1 -12.42 70.85 8.34
CA MET A 1 -13.44 69.83 8.66
C MET A 1 -12.89 68.48 8.22
N ASP A 2 -12.56 67.50 9.04
CA ASP A 2 -12.28 67.40 10.47
C ASP A 2 -11.44 66.12 10.62
N HIS A 3 -10.33 66.21 11.35
CA HIS A 3 -9.29 65.18 11.39
C HIS A 3 -9.51 64.11 12.49
N SER A 4 -10.74 63.92 12.98
CA SER A 4 -10.99 63.18 14.23
C SER A 4 -11.56 61.76 14.11
N LEU A 5 -11.87 61.24 12.91
CA LEU A 5 -12.57 59.95 12.77
C LEU A 5 -11.67 58.73 12.45
N SER A 6 -10.35 58.88 12.27
CA SER A 6 -9.48 57.74 11.90
C SER A 6 -8.74 57.05 13.06
N ARG A 7 -8.92 57.49 14.31
CA ARG A 7 -8.16 56.95 15.46
C ARG A 7 -8.84 55.85 16.28
N SER A 8 -10.13 55.55 16.06
CA SER A 8 -10.86 54.56 16.88
C SER A 8 -10.90 53.13 16.32
N LEU A 9 -10.50 52.91 15.06
CA LEU A 9 -10.55 51.57 14.43
C LEU A 9 -9.22 50.79 14.47
N PHE A 10 -8.11 51.42 14.88
CA PHE A 10 -6.80 50.77 14.93
C PHE A 10 -6.47 50.05 16.26
N GLY A 11 -7.33 50.18 17.28
CA GLY A 11 -7.12 49.55 18.59
C GLY A 11 -7.77 48.16 18.78
N PHE A 12 -8.76 47.80 17.96
CA PHE A 12 -9.53 46.55 18.14
C PHE A 12 -8.88 45.32 17.49
N VAL A 13 -8.10 45.50 16.44
CA VAL A 13 -7.42 44.40 15.72
C VAL A 13 -6.33 43.70 16.55
N PRO A 14 -5.44 44.42 17.28
CA PRO A 14 -4.40 43.74 18.07
C PRO A 14 -4.96 43.01 19.31
N ALA A 15 -6.04 43.50 19.91
CA ALA A 15 -6.66 42.86 21.08
C ALA A 15 -7.40 41.57 20.70
N LEU A 16 -8.08 41.53 19.55
CA LEU A 16 -8.73 40.33 19.04
C LEU A 16 -7.69 39.27 18.63
N TRP A 17 -6.56 39.72 18.07
CA TRP A 17 -5.46 38.85 17.66
C TRP A 17 -4.70 38.29 18.86
N GLN A 18 -4.50 39.09 19.92
CA GLN A 18 -3.95 38.61 21.18
C GLN A 18 -4.88 37.62 21.89
N ALA A 19 -6.21 37.86 21.88
CA ALA A 19 -7.19 36.92 22.44
C ALA A 19 -7.27 35.60 21.66
N LEU A 20 -7.18 35.63 20.33
CA LEU A 20 -7.07 34.44 19.48
C LEU A 20 -5.75 33.69 19.69
N LEU A 21 -4.62 34.40 19.86
CA LEU A 21 -3.34 33.80 20.17
C LEU A 21 -3.31 33.19 21.57
N THR A 22 -3.93 33.83 22.57
CA THR A 22 -4.02 33.25 23.91
C THR A 22 -4.97 32.06 23.94
N CYS A 23 -6.09 32.10 23.22
CA CYS A 23 -6.95 30.93 23.05
C CYS A 23 -6.23 29.80 22.31
N LEU A 24 -5.46 30.10 21.26
CA LEU A 24 -4.67 29.12 20.51
C LEU A 24 -3.57 28.50 21.39
N VAL A 25 -2.88 29.30 22.20
CA VAL A 25 -1.84 28.83 23.14
C VAL A 25 -2.46 28.03 24.30
N LEU A 26 -3.61 28.43 24.82
CA LEU A 26 -4.36 27.66 25.82
C LEU A 26 -4.93 26.35 25.24
N SER A 27 -5.33 26.34 23.97
CA SER A 27 -5.77 25.13 23.26
C SER A 27 -4.61 24.17 22.98
N LEU A 28 -3.44 24.71 22.61
CA LEU A 28 -2.20 23.94 22.41
C LEU A 28 -1.63 23.40 23.73
N ALA A 29 -1.80 24.12 24.84
CA ALA A 29 -1.42 23.67 26.18
C ALA A 29 -2.40 22.64 26.78
N ALA A 30 -3.68 22.69 26.40
CA ALA A 30 -4.66 21.68 26.80
C ALA A 30 -4.51 20.37 26.00
N GLY A 31 -4.09 20.44 24.73
CA GLY A 31 -3.88 19.26 23.88
C GLY A 31 -2.63 18.44 24.17
N SER A 32 -1.72 18.92 25.03
CA SER A 32 -0.43 18.29 25.31
C SER A 32 -0.39 17.43 26.59
N VAL A 33 -1.53 17.23 27.27
CA VAL A 33 -1.61 16.45 28.52
C VAL A 33 -2.27 15.07 28.35
N GLN A 34 -2.73 14.69 27.15
CA GLN A 34 -3.40 13.39 26.93
C GLN A 34 -2.69 12.41 26.00
N ALA A 35 -1.48 12.71 25.54
CA ALA A 35 -0.69 11.80 24.71
C ALA A 35 0.36 11.05 25.53
N GLN A 36 -0.08 10.17 26.44
CA GLN A 36 0.71 9.03 26.94
C GLN A 36 -0.18 8.08 27.77
N ALA A 37 -0.93 7.25 27.06
CA ALA A 37 -1.38 5.94 27.56
C ALA A 37 -1.33 4.99 26.36
N GLY A 38 -0.37 4.07 26.35
CA GLY A 38 -0.30 3.00 25.35
C GLY A 38 -1.45 2.03 25.57
N GLY A 39 -2.61 2.34 25.00
CA GLY A 39 -3.79 1.47 25.01
C GLY A 39 -3.70 0.38 23.95
N SER A 40 -4.25 -0.80 24.25
CA SER A 40 -4.40 -1.90 23.29
C SER A 40 -5.19 -1.49 22.04
N VAL A 41 -5.06 -2.22 20.94
CA VAL A 41 -5.85 -1.97 19.72
C VAL A 41 -7.34 -2.09 20.01
N LEU A 42 -7.75 -3.01 20.90
CA LEU A 42 -9.11 -3.07 21.41
C LEU A 42 -9.58 -1.72 21.99
N SER A 43 -8.78 -1.05 22.83
CA SER A 43 -9.17 0.24 23.41
C SER A 43 -9.38 1.35 22.37
N GLN A 44 -8.79 1.20 21.18
CA GLN A 44 -8.93 2.17 20.10
C GLN A 44 -10.13 1.87 19.19
N LEU A 45 -10.52 0.60 19.06
CA LEU A 45 -11.51 0.14 18.09
C LEU A 45 -12.82 -0.34 18.71
N ILE A 46 -12.91 -0.45 20.03
CA ILE A 46 -14.11 -0.95 20.72
C ILE A 46 -15.32 -0.01 20.53
N ASP A 47 -15.07 1.30 20.50
CA ASP A 47 -16.12 2.32 20.32
C ASP A 47 -16.63 2.39 18.86
N ASP A 48 -15.86 1.88 17.90
CA ASP A 48 -16.23 1.85 16.47
C ASP A 48 -17.17 0.68 16.15
N THR A 49 -17.43 -0.20 17.11
CA THR A 49 -18.26 -1.39 16.93
C THR A 49 -19.41 -1.40 17.93
N GLU A 50 -20.65 -1.48 17.44
CA GLU A 50 -21.80 -1.77 18.31
C GLU A 50 -21.76 -3.24 18.75
N ALA A 51 -22.00 -3.51 20.04
CA ALA A 51 -21.97 -4.87 20.58
C ALA A 51 -22.96 -5.80 19.86
N GLY A 52 -24.16 -5.30 19.55
CA GLY A 52 -25.19 -6.03 18.79
C GLY A 52 -24.79 -6.36 17.35
N ALA A 53 -23.81 -5.64 16.79
CA ALA A 53 -23.26 -5.93 15.45
C ALA A 53 -22.16 -7.01 15.48
N LEU A 54 -21.62 -7.33 16.67
CA LEU A 54 -20.66 -8.42 16.85
C LEU A 54 -21.36 -9.71 17.29
N VAL A 55 -22.32 -9.61 18.22
CA VAL A 55 -23.11 -10.74 18.73
C VAL A 55 -24.58 -10.34 18.76
N GLU A 56 -25.44 -11.14 18.14
CA GLU A 56 -26.88 -10.87 18.11
C GLU A 56 -27.45 -10.85 19.54
N GLY A 57 -28.14 -9.76 19.90
CA GLY A 57 -28.74 -9.59 21.22
C GLY A 57 -27.84 -8.96 22.30
N ALA A 58 -26.58 -8.64 21.99
CA ALA A 58 -25.71 -7.90 22.92
C ALA A 58 -26.04 -6.40 22.95
N ASP A 59 -26.08 -5.81 24.15
CA ASP A 59 -26.45 -4.41 24.37
C ASP A 59 -25.24 -3.49 24.51
N ALA A 60 -24.14 -3.97 25.10
CA ALA A 60 -22.96 -3.14 25.37
C ALA A 60 -21.68 -3.97 25.59
N PHE A 61 -20.53 -3.31 25.49
CA PHE A 61 -19.27 -3.80 26.04
C PHE A 61 -19.05 -3.20 27.44
N GLY A 62 -18.55 -3.99 28.39
CA GLY A 62 -18.10 -3.50 29.68
C GLY A 62 -16.63 -3.07 29.66
N THR A 63 -16.08 -2.80 30.84
CA THR A 63 -14.72 -2.27 31.00
C THR A 63 -13.65 -3.26 30.55
N ILE A 64 -12.71 -2.79 29.73
CA ILE A 64 -11.53 -3.57 29.31
C ILE A 64 -10.73 -3.96 30.56
N ARG A 65 -10.28 -5.21 30.61
CA ARG A 65 -9.43 -5.73 31.69
C ARG A 65 -8.02 -5.13 31.65
N GLU A 66 -7.42 -4.96 32.83
CA GLU A 66 -6.06 -4.41 32.96
C GLU A 66 -4.97 -5.45 32.68
N ASP A 67 -5.26 -6.74 32.86
CA ASP A 67 -4.29 -7.84 32.75
C ASP A 67 -4.22 -8.46 31.34
N VAL A 68 -5.32 -8.45 30.60
CA VAL A 68 -5.43 -8.97 29.23
C VAL A 68 -6.33 -8.03 28.43
N PRO A 69 -5.98 -7.65 27.19
CA PRO A 69 -6.76 -6.69 26.41
C PRO A 69 -8.06 -7.31 25.85
N VAL A 70 -9.02 -7.56 26.76
CA VAL A 70 -10.35 -8.11 26.48
C VAL A 70 -11.43 -7.28 27.19
N ALA A 71 -12.62 -7.19 26.61
CA ALA A 71 -13.78 -6.52 27.18
C ALA A 71 -14.95 -7.51 27.35
N PRO A 72 -15.71 -7.47 28.46
CA PRO A 72 -16.89 -8.31 28.61
C PRO A 72 -18.01 -7.83 27.68
N ILE A 73 -18.74 -8.76 27.06
CA ILE A 73 -19.94 -8.49 26.25
C ILE A 73 -21.15 -8.65 27.15
N LEU A 74 -22.05 -7.67 27.18
CA LEU A 74 -23.19 -7.60 28.09
C LEU A 74 -24.52 -7.70 27.34
N GLN A 75 -25.46 -8.48 27.90
CA GLN A 75 -26.87 -8.55 27.51
C GLN A 75 -27.72 -8.37 28.78
N GLU A 76 -28.61 -7.39 28.78
CA GLU A 76 -29.43 -6.98 29.95
C GLU A 76 -28.61 -6.73 31.24
N GLY A 77 -27.33 -6.39 31.10
CA GLY A 77 -26.38 -6.18 32.20
C GLY A 77 -25.66 -7.44 32.70
N GLU A 78 -25.95 -8.61 32.16
CA GLU A 78 -25.25 -9.86 32.42
C GLU A 78 -24.18 -10.13 31.35
N ARG A 79 -23.03 -10.68 31.74
CA ARG A 79 -21.94 -10.97 30.81
C ARG A 79 -22.22 -12.28 30.07
N ILE A 80 -22.29 -12.19 28.74
CA ILE A 80 -22.49 -13.35 27.86
C ILE A 80 -21.20 -13.86 27.22
N GLY A 81 -20.14 -13.04 27.21
CA GLY A 81 -18.86 -13.40 26.59
C GLY A 81 -17.77 -12.34 26.74
N TRP A 82 -16.71 -12.47 25.95
CA TRP A 82 -15.55 -11.59 25.88
C TRP A 82 -15.27 -11.18 24.45
N ALA A 83 -15.06 -9.89 24.21
CA ALA A 83 -14.61 -9.32 22.95
C ALA A 83 -13.13 -8.96 23.00
N PHE A 84 -12.42 -9.22 21.92
CA PHE A 84 -11.01 -8.85 21.76
C PHE A 84 -10.65 -8.62 20.29
N ILE A 85 -9.52 -7.96 20.04
CA ILE A 85 -8.97 -7.79 18.68
C ILE A 85 -7.84 -8.80 18.46
N ALA A 86 -7.93 -9.61 17.41
CA ALA A 86 -6.94 -10.65 17.12
C ALA A 86 -5.50 -10.11 17.04
N SER A 87 -5.31 -8.91 16.47
CA SER A 87 -3.99 -8.27 16.34
C SER A 87 -3.34 -7.87 17.66
N ASP A 88 -4.07 -7.81 18.77
CA ASP A 88 -3.47 -7.60 20.10
C ASP A 88 -2.74 -8.86 20.61
N PHE A 89 -2.99 -10.03 20.02
CA PHE A 89 -2.49 -11.31 20.50
C PHE A 89 -1.57 -12.03 19.50
N VAL A 90 -1.76 -11.81 18.20
CA VAL A 90 -1.00 -12.46 17.13
C VAL A 90 -0.74 -11.51 15.95
N GLY A 91 0.33 -11.75 15.21
CA GLY A 91 0.64 -10.97 14.01
C GLY A 91 -0.33 -11.27 12.87
N THR A 92 -1.17 -10.30 12.50
CA THR A 92 -2.23 -10.47 11.48
C THR A 92 -1.89 -9.85 10.13
N THR A 93 -0.60 -9.78 9.79
CA THR A 93 -0.12 -9.05 8.62
C THR A 93 -0.42 -9.79 7.31
N GLY A 94 -1.26 -9.18 6.47
CA GLY A 94 -1.63 -9.70 5.15
C GLY A 94 -0.71 -9.24 4.01
N TYR A 95 -1.24 -9.25 2.78
CA TYR A 95 -0.49 -8.86 1.58
C TYR A 95 -0.06 -7.39 1.60
N SER A 96 -0.86 -6.54 2.25
CA SER A 96 -0.60 -5.09 2.37
C SER A 96 0.57 -4.74 3.28
N GLY A 97 1.08 -5.71 4.06
CA GLY A 97 2.09 -5.44 5.08
C GLY A 97 1.55 -4.68 6.30
N LYS A 98 0.24 -4.44 6.38
CA LYS A 98 -0.44 -3.89 7.55
C LYS A 98 -1.25 -4.98 8.27
N PRO A 99 -1.44 -4.86 9.60
CA PRO A 99 -2.28 -5.79 10.34
C PRO A 99 -3.73 -5.75 9.85
N ILE A 100 -4.35 -6.93 9.83
CA ILE A 100 -5.79 -7.11 9.63
C ILE A 100 -6.43 -7.16 11.03
N HIS A 101 -7.24 -6.18 11.37
CA HIS A 101 -7.88 -6.07 12.68
C HIS A 101 -9.26 -6.71 12.64
N THR A 102 -9.34 -7.90 13.23
CA THR A 102 -10.57 -8.67 13.38
C THR A 102 -10.98 -8.68 14.85
N MET A 103 -12.20 -8.25 15.14
CA MET A 103 -12.81 -8.37 16.46
C MET A 103 -13.51 -9.71 16.58
N VAL A 104 -13.25 -10.42 17.68
CA VAL A 104 -13.76 -11.77 17.94
C VAL A 104 -14.45 -11.78 19.29
N ALA A 105 -15.61 -12.43 19.36
CA ALA A 105 -16.37 -12.67 20.58
C ALA A 105 -16.27 -14.15 20.99
N LEU A 106 -15.97 -14.43 22.27
CA LEU A 106 -15.91 -15.77 22.85
C LEU A 106 -16.85 -15.89 24.05
N ASN A 107 -17.53 -17.04 24.17
CA ASN A 107 -18.27 -17.38 25.39
C ASN A 107 -17.36 -18.10 26.42
N ASP A 108 -17.93 -18.45 27.58
CA ASP A 108 -17.19 -19.13 28.66
C ASP A 108 -16.76 -20.57 28.33
N ASP A 109 -17.40 -21.18 27.34
CA ASP A 109 -17.06 -22.52 26.84
C ASP A 109 -16.00 -22.48 25.72
N ALA A 110 -15.39 -21.31 25.46
CA ALA A 110 -14.42 -21.07 24.40
C ALA A 110 -14.97 -21.30 22.96
N VAL A 111 -16.26 -21.08 22.77
CA VAL A 111 -16.92 -21.06 21.46
C VAL A 111 -17.02 -19.62 20.94
N VAL A 112 -16.68 -19.43 19.66
CA VAL A 112 -16.77 -18.15 18.96
C VAL A 112 -18.24 -17.75 18.78
N MET A 113 -18.66 -16.66 19.41
CA MET A 113 -20.04 -16.15 19.30
C MET A 113 -20.25 -15.28 18.06
N GLY A 114 -19.18 -14.66 17.56
CA GLY A 114 -19.24 -13.76 16.43
C GLY A 114 -17.88 -13.16 16.10
N VAL A 115 -17.72 -12.79 14.83
CA VAL A 115 -16.47 -12.24 14.30
C VAL A 115 -16.81 -11.10 13.37
N LYS A 116 -16.10 -9.99 13.53
CA LYS A 116 -16.25 -8.80 12.70
C LYS A 116 -14.91 -8.29 12.23
N LEU A 117 -14.77 -8.09 10.94
CA LEU A 117 -13.62 -7.40 10.36
C LEU A 117 -13.78 -5.89 10.62
N VAL A 118 -12.96 -5.33 11.51
CA VAL A 118 -13.10 -3.94 11.96
C VAL A 118 -12.28 -2.99 11.11
N LYS A 119 -11.04 -3.37 10.77
CA LYS A 119 -10.14 -2.53 9.99
C LYS A 119 -9.11 -3.36 9.23
N HIS A 120 -8.93 -3.07 7.95
CA HIS A 120 -7.87 -3.68 7.14
C HIS A 120 -7.43 -2.75 6.02
N SER A 121 -6.31 -3.07 5.37
CA SER A 121 -5.74 -2.28 4.26
C SER A 121 -5.32 -3.16 3.09
N GLU A 122 -5.97 -4.32 2.93
CA GLU A 122 -5.61 -5.30 1.93
C GLU A 122 -6.00 -4.80 0.51
N PRO A 123 -5.17 -5.00 -0.53
CA PRO A 123 -5.47 -4.57 -1.89
C PRO A 123 -6.55 -5.45 -2.57
N ILE A 124 -7.47 -6.00 -1.80
CA ILE A 124 -8.51 -6.93 -2.27
C ILE A 124 -9.60 -6.17 -3.07
N VAL A 125 -9.85 -4.92 -2.70
CA VAL A 125 -10.71 -4.00 -3.47
C VAL A 125 -10.03 -3.58 -4.79
N LEU A 126 -8.70 -3.57 -4.84
CA LEU A 126 -7.92 -3.28 -6.06
C LEU A 126 -7.96 -4.44 -7.08
N ILE A 127 -8.12 -5.69 -6.62
CA ILE A 127 -8.34 -6.87 -7.49
C ILE A 127 -9.83 -7.13 -7.82
N GLY A 128 -10.74 -6.29 -7.30
CA GLY A 128 -12.17 -6.30 -7.67
C GLY A 128 -13.07 -7.18 -6.80
N ILE A 129 -12.60 -7.69 -5.66
CA ILE A 129 -13.45 -8.44 -4.70
C ILE A 129 -14.11 -7.42 -3.74
N PRO A 130 -15.45 -7.42 -3.62
CA PRO A 130 -16.16 -6.51 -2.71
C PRO A 130 -15.84 -6.80 -1.24
N ASP A 131 -15.63 -5.75 -0.45
CA ASP A 131 -15.34 -5.83 0.99
C ASP A 131 -16.40 -6.63 1.77
N ALA A 132 -17.67 -6.43 1.42
CA ALA A 132 -18.80 -7.12 2.04
C ALA A 132 -18.71 -8.66 1.97
N LYS A 133 -18.06 -9.22 0.94
CA LYS A 133 -17.87 -10.69 0.85
C LYS A 133 -16.89 -11.21 1.88
N ILE A 134 -15.88 -10.43 2.24
CA ILE A 134 -14.89 -10.81 3.26
C ILE A 134 -15.50 -10.67 4.64
N GLN A 135 -16.30 -9.62 4.86
CA GLN A 135 -17.03 -9.46 6.11
C GLN A 135 -18.01 -10.62 6.36
N ALA A 136 -18.72 -11.07 5.32
CA ALA A 136 -19.60 -12.24 5.40
C ALA A 136 -18.82 -13.51 5.75
N LEU A 137 -17.68 -13.75 5.09
CA LEU A 137 -16.82 -14.89 5.38
C LEU A 137 -16.28 -14.87 6.81
N ALA A 138 -15.87 -13.70 7.30
CA ALA A 138 -15.41 -13.57 8.68
C ALA A 138 -16.55 -13.90 9.66
N ALA A 139 -17.79 -13.50 9.36
CA ALA A 139 -18.95 -13.82 10.19
C ALA A 139 -19.28 -15.31 10.24
N ASP A 140 -18.92 -16.11 9.21
CA ASP A 140 -19.14 -17.56 9.18
C ASP A 140 -18.35 -18.33 10.25
N TYR A 141 -17.38 -17.71 10.94
CA TYR A 141 -16.65 -18.31 12.06
C TYR A 141 -17.46 -18.35 13.37
N ALA A 142 -18.67 -17.76 13.39
CA ALA A 142 -19.57 -17.90 14.52
C ALA A 142 -19.99 -19.38 14.71
N GLY A 143 -19.82 -19.90 15.93
CA GLY A 143 -20.05 -21.30 16.28
C GLY A 143 -18.78 -22.17 16.32
N LEU A 144 -17.61 -21.62 15.99
CA LEU A 144 -16.35 -22.36 16.06
C LEU A 144 -15.98 -22.71 17.51
N ASP A 145 -15.74 -24.01 17.77
CA ASP A 145 -15.29 -24.52 19.07
C ASP A 145 -13.76 -24.54 19.17
N LEU A 146 -13.19 -23.65 19.98
CA LEU A 146 -11.74 -23.56 20.13
C LEU A 146 -11.14 -24.70 20.99
N VAL A 147 -11.93 -25.40 21.79
CA VAL A 147 -11.45 -26.58 22.54
C VAL A 147 -11.19 -27.71 21.56
N ALA A 148 -12.13 -27.95 20.64
CA ALA A 148 -11.95 -28.92 19.56
C ALA A 148 -10.77 -28.54 18.63
N GLU A 149 -10.58 -27.24 18.36
CA GLU A 149 -9.41 -26.76 17.62
C GLU A 149 -8.10 -26.99 18.36
N ALA A 150 -8.05 -26.81 19.68
CA ALA A 150 -6.86 -27.09 20.48
C ALA A 150 -6.49 -28.58 20.46
N GLU A 151 -7.48 -29.46 20.52
CA GLU A 151 -7.29 -30.92 20.52
C GLU A 151 -6.91 -31.47 19.14
N SER A 152 -7.48 -30.91 18.07
CA SER A 152 -7.16 -31.23 16.66
C SER A 152 -5.95 -30.46 16.13
N GLY A 153 -5.45 -29.49 16.91
CA GLY A 153 -4.34 -28.63 16.60
C GLY A 153 -4.58 -27.64 15.45
N GLY A 154 -5.80 -27.16 15.24
CA GLY A 154 -6.12 -26.16 14.22
C GLY A 154 -6.76 -26.72 12.95
N THR A 155 -7.39 -27.90 13.01
CA THR A 155 -7.87 -28.64 11.83
C THR A 155 -9.32 -29.09 11.92
N SER A 156 -10.04 -28.75 12.99
CA SER A 156 -11.41 -29.26 13.19
C SER A 156 -12.47 -28.56 12.34
N HIS A 157 -12.18 -27.38 11.80
CA HIS A 157 -13.13 -26.61 11.00
C HIS A 157 -12.76 -26.51 9.51
N ASP A 158 -13.79 -26.39 8.67
CA ASP A 158 -13.64 -26.27 7.22
C ASP A 158 -13.29 -24.84 6.81
N LEU A 159 -12.22 -24.70 6.02
CA LEU A 159 -11.77 -23.40 5.50
C LEU A 159 -12.49 -23.04 4.18
N ASN A 160 -13.34 -22.02 4.22
CA ASN A 160 -13.96 -21.45 3.02
C ASN A 160 -13.05 -20.42 2.33
N ILE A 161 -12.52 -20.75 1.14
CA ILE A 161 -11.58 -19.88 0.41
C ILE A 161 -12.26 -19.15 -0.76
N ILE A 162 -12.06 -17.83 -0.84
CA ILE A 162 -12.40 -17.01 -2.02
C ILE A 162 -11.23 -17.01 -3.01
N ALA A 163 -11.52 -17.38 -4.27
CA ALA A 163 -10.54 -17.34 -5.36
C ALA A 163 -9.92 -15.93 -5.51
N GLY A 164 -8.58 -15.86 -5.45
CA GLY A 164 -7.82 -14.60 -5.58
C GLY A 164 -7.54 -13.87 -4.26
N ALA A 165 -8.10 -14.32 -3.12
CA ALA A 165 -7.85 -13.75 -1.79
C ALA A 165 -7.39 -14.81 -0.77
N THR A 166 -6.88 -15.96 -1.24
CA THR A 166 -6.53 -17.12 -0.43
C THR A 166 -5.59 -16.78 0.73
N VAL A 167 -4.53 -15.99 0.49
CA VAL A 167 -3.57 -15.62 1.53
C VAL A 167 -4.21 -14.79 2.63
N THR A 168 -5.01 -13.78 2.27
CA THR A 168 -5.69 -12.94 3.25
C THR A 168 -6.65 -13.75 4.10
N ILE A 169 -7.46 -14.61 3.48
CA ILE A 169 -8.43 -15.45 4.19
C ILE A 169 -7.74 -16.37 5.17
N MET A 170 -6.64 -16.97 4.74
CA MET A 170 -5.83 -17.84 5.60
C MET A 170 -5.17 -17.09 6.77
N VAL A 171 -4.85 -15.79 6.62
CA VAL A 171 -4.36 -14.96 7.73
C VAL A 171 -5.48 -14.59 8.69
N ILE A 172 -6.68 -14.30 8.17
CA ILE A 172 -7.86 -14.03 9.00
C ILE A 172 -8.21 -15.27 9.82
N ASP A 173 -8.29 -16.42 9.18
CA ASP A 173 -8.48 -17.73 9.81
C ASP A 173 -7.49 -17.98 10.96
N ASP A 174 -6.19 -18.02 10.64
CA ASP A 174 -5.12 -18.24 11.61
C ASP A 174 -5.18 -17.24 12.77
N SER A 175 -5.50 -15.99 12.46
CA SER A 175 -5.61 -14.95 13.47
C SER A 175 -6.76 -15.18 14.45
N ILE A 176 -7.92 -15.65 13.98
CA ILE A 176 -9.09 -15.91 14.81
C ILE A 176 -8.79 -17.09 15.74
N VAL A 177 -8.30 -18.19 15.19
CA VAL A 177 -8.02 -19.42 15.96
C VAL A 177 -6.94 -19.18 17.00
N ARG A 178 -5.76 -18.66 16.59
CA ARG A 178 -4.62 -18.51 17.52
C ARG A 178 -4.83 -17.42 18.55
N ALA A 179 -5.42 -16.28 18.18
CA ALA A 179 -5.75 -15.25 19.16
C ALA A 179 -6.84 -15.75 20.12
N GLY A 180 -7.86 -16.45 19.61
CA GLY A 180 -8.91 -17.05 20.41
C GLY A 180 -8.37 -18.04 21.44
N LEU A 181 -7.47 -18.94 21.05
CA LEU A 181 -6.84 -19.90 21.96
C LEU A 181 -6.01 -19.22 23.05
N LYS A 182 -5.26 -18.16 22.71
CA LYS A 182 -4.51 -17.36 23.68
C LYS A 182 -5.44 -16.70 24.70
N VAL A 183 -6.54 -16.12 24.24
CA VAL A 183 -7.55 -15.48 25.10
C VAL A 183 -8.24 -16.53 25.98
N ALA A 184 -8.68 -17.65 25.41
CA ALA A 184 -9.33 -18.73 26.13
C ALA A 184 -8.44 -19.27 27.25
N ARG A 185 -7.15 -19.50 26.98
CA ARG A 185 -6.18 -19.93 28.01
C ARG A 185 -5.90 -18.85 29.06
N ALA A 186 -5.75 -17.59 28.65
CA ALA A 186 -5.51 -16.50 29.59
C ALA A 186 -6.69 -16.29 30.56
N LEU A 187 -7.91 -16.58 30.10
CA LEU A 187 -9.14 -16.42 30.87
C LEU A 187 -9.65 -17.72 31.51
N GLY A 188 -9.07 -18.87 31.18
CA GLY A 188 -9.49 -20.19 31.67
C GLY A 188 -10.81 -20.69 31.07
N LEU A 189 -11.17 -20.25 29.86
CA LEU A 189 -12.43 -20.60 29.18
C LEU A 189 -12.35 -22.03 28.62
N GLY A 190 -13.47 -22.75 28.62
CA GLY A 190 -13.55 -24.12 28.08
C GLY A 190 -12.62 -25.14 28.77
N GLY A 191 -12.13 -24.84 29.98
CA GLY A 191 -11.16 -25.68 30.69
C GLY A 191 -9.72 -25.57 30.15
N LEU A 192 -9.46 -24.67 29.20
CA LEU A 192 -8.14 -24.41 28.65
C LEU A 192 -7.30 -23.61 29.65
N THR A 193 -6.22 -24.21 30.16
CA THR A 193 -5.27 -23.51 31.04
C THR A 193 -4.06 -23.00 30.25
N PRO A 194 -3.40 -21.90 30.67
CA PRO A 194 -2.10 -21.52 30.13
C PRO A 194 -1.14 -22.72 30.23
N PRO A 195 -0.32 -23.00 29.21
CA PRO A 195 0.68 -24.06 29.33
C PRO A 195 1.52 -23.78 30.56
N ALA A 196 1.53 -24.71 31.51
CA ALA A 196 2.39 -24.60 32.67
C ALA A 196 3.82 -24.38 32.15
N GLY A 197 4.48 -23.31 32.59
CA GLY A 197 5.89 -23.08 32.29
C GLY A 197 6.69 -24.37 32.59
N PRO A 198 7.74 -24.68 31.81
CA PRO A 198 8.36 -25.99 31.83
C PRO A 198 8.89 -26.28 33.23
N THR A 199 8.19 -27.15 33.96
CA THR A 199 8.62 -27.69 35.27
C THR A 199 9.38 -29.01 35.09
N GLY A 200 9.68 -29.39 33.85
CA GLY A 200 10.53 -30.50 33.48
C GLY A 200 11.96 -30.07 33.10
N PRO A 201 12.90 -31.02 32.98
CA PRO A 201 14.23 -30.75 32.46
C PRO A 201 14.17 -30.06 31.10
N GLN A 202 14.96 -29.00 30.92
CA GLN A 202 15.12 -28.35 29.62
C GLN A 202 16.09 -29.18 28.78
N PHE A 203 15.74 -29.41 27.52
CA PHE A 203 16.56 -30.16 26.58
C PHE A 203 17.09 -29.20 25.52
N GLU A 204 18.38 -29.28 25.22
CA GLU A 204 19.01 -28.57 24.11
C GLU A 204 19.59 -29.57 23.12
N ILE A 205 19.83 -29.15 21.88
CA ILE A 205 20.49 -29.99 20.88
C ILE A 205 21.90 -30.34 21.37
N ASP A 206 22.26 -31.62 21.33
CA ASP A 206 23.62 -32.08 21.59
C ASP A 206 24.48 -31.90 20.32
N PRO A 207 25.44 -30.95 20.29
CA PRO A 207 26.31 -30.74 19.14
C PRO A 207 27.30 -31.90 18.92
N ALA A 208 27.50 -32.78 19.91
CA ALA A 208 28.39 -33.94 19.83
C ALA A 208 27.68 -35.22 19.37
N ALA A 209 26.36 -35.17 19.13
CA ALA A 209 25.61 -36.32 18.67
C ALA A 209 26.07 -36.77 17.26
N GLU A 210 26.00 -38.08 17.00
CA GLU A 210 26.31 -38.68 15.70
C GLU A 210 25.04 -39.28 15.08
N ALA A 211 24.89 -39.15 13.77
CA ALA A 211 23.78 -39.74 13.01
C ALA A 211 24.29 -40.90 12.13
N ALA A 212 23.41 -41.88 11.89
CA ALA A 212 23.73 -42.98 10.98
C ALA A 212 23.92 -42.47 9.54
N PRO A 213 24.86 -43.04 8.76
CA PRO A 213 25.12 -42.60 7.39
C PRO A 213 24.17 -43.21 6.34
N ASP A 214 23.36 -44.21 6.72
CA ASP A 214 22.46 -44.93 5.82
C ASP A 214 20.99 -44.55 6.01
N TRP A 215 20.26 -44.46 4.91
CA TRP A 215 18.87 -44.00 4.88
C TRP A 215 17.93 -44.91 5.67
N PHE A 216 18.14 -46.23 5.61
CA PHE A 216 17.29 -47.22 6.26
C PHE A 216 17.33 -47.07 7.79
N THR A 217 18.51 -46.86 8.36
CA THR A 217 18.68 -46.64 9.80
C THR A 217 18.07 -45.31 10.22
N LEU A 218 18.28 -44.23 9.44
CA LEU A 218 17.70 -42.91 9.71
C LEU A 218 16.16 -42.91 9.72
N GLU A 219 15.52 -43.71 8.86
CA GLU A 219 14.06 -43.91 8.88
C GLU A 219 13.63 -44.74 10.10
N GLY A 220 14.36 -45.83 10.39
CA GLY A 220 14.03 -46.77 11.47
C GLY A 220 14.18 -46.19 12.88
N ASP A 221 15.15 -45.30 13.09
CA ASP A 221 15.43 -44.68 14.38
C ASP A 221 14.71 -43.33 14.61
N GLY A 222 13.99 -42.86 13.58
CA GLY A 222 13.13 -41.68 13.65
C GLY A 222 13.83 -40.34 13.41
N THR A 223 15.11 -40.33 13.04
CA THR A 223 15.77 -39.10 12.54
C THR A 223 15.08 -38.54 11.31
N LEU A 224 14.61 -39.44 10.45
CA LEU A 224 13.80 -39.17 9.28
C LEU A 224 12.41 -39.79 9.51
N ARG A 225 11.35 -39.01 9.26
CA ARG A 225 9.97 -39.49 9.34
C ARG A 225 9.33 -39.52 7.97
N ARG A 226 8.49 -40.53 7.74
CA ARG A 226 7.80 -40.78 6.48
C ARG A 226 6.28 -40.78 6.68
N MET A 227 5.57 -40.20 5.74
CA MET A 227 4.14 -40.34 5.52
C MET A 227 3.93 -40.86 4.09
N SER A 228 3.16 -41.93 3.94
CA SER A 228 2.81 -42.50 2.63
C SER A 228 1.29 -42.49 2.52
N LEU A 229 0.78 -41.84 1.48
CA LEU A 229 -0.64 -41.78 1.16
C LEU A 229 -0.88 -42.42 -0.21
N ASP A 230 -1.86 -43.30 -0.28
CA ASP A 230 -2.36 -43.86 -1.53
C ASP A 230 -3.63 -43.13 -2.00
N VAL A 231 -4.01 -43.38 -3.26
CA VAL A 231 -5.19 -42.76 -3.87
C VAL A 231 -6.48 -43.16 -3.15
N GLY A 232 -6.57 -44.40 -2.67
CA GLY A 232 -7.73 -44.90 -1.93
C GLY A 232 -7.95 -44.13 -0.61
N GLN A 233 -6.90 -43.90 0.16
CA GLN A 233 -6.92 -43.13 1.41
C GLN A 233 -7.36 -41.69 1.18
N VAL A 234 -6.88 -41.05 0.11
CA VAL A 234 -7.26 -39.68 -0.22
C VAL A 234 -8.72 -39.60 -0.68
N ASN A 235 -9.16 -40.54 -1.52
CA ASN A 235 -10.55 -40.62 -1.94
C ASN A 235 -11.49 -40.81 -0.73
N ALA A 236 -11.15 -41.72 0.18
CA ALA A 236 -11.90 -41.95 1.41
C ALA A 236 -11.94 -40.71 2.32
N ALA A 237 -10.84 -39.96 2.45
CA ALA A 237 -10.80 -38.74 3.25
C ALA A 237 -11.74 -37.65 2.71
N PHE A 238 -11.80 -37.49 1.38
CA PHE A 238 -12.74 -36.54 0.76
C PHE A 238 -14.20 -37.04 0.78
N GLU A 239 -14.44 -38.35 0.75
CA GLU A 239 -15.79 -38.91 0.89
C GLU A 239 -16.34 -38.77 2.32
N ALA A 240 -15.46 -38.71 3.32
CA ALA A 240 -15.82 -38.51 4.72
C ALA A 240 -16.15 -37.04 5.07
N MET A 241 -15.95 -36.09 4.16
CA MET A 241 -16.30 -34.68 4.36
C MET A 241 -17.82 -34.47 4.31
N ASP A 242 -18.32 -33.52 5.09
CA ASP A 242 -19.74 -33.16 5.11
C ASP A 242 -20.22 -32.50 3.79
N ASP A 243 -19.29 -32.06 2.92
CA ASP A 243 -19.63 -31.52 1.59
C ASP A 243 -19.84 -32.65 0.55
N PRO A 244 -21.08 -32.88 0.06
CA PRO A 244 -21.37 -33.94 -0.91
C PRO A 244 -20.65 -33.73 -2.26
N ARG A 245 -20.13 -32.52 -2.54
CA ARG A 245 -19.35 -32.24 -3.76
C ARG A 245 -17.95 -32.82 -3.68
N ALA A 246 -17.40 -33.04 -2.47
CA ALA A 246 -16.07 -33.61 -2.27
C ALA A 246 -15.94 -35.04 -2.85
N GLY A 247 -17.02 -35.83 -2.80
CA GLY A 247 -17.08 -37.16 -3.42
C GLY A 247 -17.36 -37.18 -4.94
N ALA A 248 -17.74 -36.05 -5.54
CA ALA A 248 -18.26 -36.02 -6.92
C ALA A 248 -17.18 -36.22 -8.00
N ARG A 249 -15.90 -36.00 -7.66
CA ARG A 249 -14.76 -36.09 -8.57
C ARG A 249 -13.57 -36.78 -7.90
N PRO A 250 -13.65 -38.11 -7.68
CA PRO A 250 -12.54 -38.86 -7.12
C PRO A 250 -11.35 -38.87 -8.07
N ILE A 251 -10.17 -39.12 -7.50
CA ILE A 251 -8.94 -39.40 -8.26
C ILE A 251 -9.15 -40.74 -8.97
N THR A 252 -8.80 -40.82 -10.26
CA THR A 252 -9.20 -41.94 -11.15
C THR A 252 -8.18 -43.07 -11.22
N GLU A 253 -6.98 -42.82 -10.71
CA GLU A 253 -5.88 -43.76 -10.62
C GLU A 253 -6.23 -44.92 -9.67
N PRO A 254 -5.64 -46.12 -9.84
CA PRO A 254 -5.88 -47.26 -8.96
C PRO A 254 -5.65 -46.91 -7.48
N ASP A 255 -6.48 -47.47 -6.58
CA ASP A 255 -6.45 -47.14 -5.15
C ASP A 255 -5.08 -47.37 -4.49
N ASP A 256 -4.34 -48.37 -4.94
CA ASP A 256 -2.99 -48.71 -4.45
C ASP A 256 -1.88 -47.83 -5.03
N THR A 257 -2.23 -46.90 -5.93
CA THR A 257 -1.27 -45.95 -6.51
C THR A 257 -0.82 -44.96 -5.44
N THR A 258 0.49 -44.74 -5.33
CA THR A 258 1.06 -43.73 -4.43
C THR A 258 0.60 -42.33 -4.83
N PHE A 259 -0.22 -41.72 -3.98
CA PHE A 259 -0.60 -40.32 -4.13
C PHE A 259 0.58 -39.42 -3.76
N ILE A 260 1.16 -39.61 -2.58
CA ILE A 260 2.41 -38.96 -2.17
C ILE A 260 3.12 -39.78 -1.08
N GLU A 261 4.42 -39.93 -1.23
CA GLU A 261 5.33 -40.29 -0.14
C GLU A 261 6.17 -39.08 0.24
N MET A 262 5.91 -38.56 1.44
CA MET A 262 6.56 -37.37 1.98
C MET A 262 7.46 -37.75 3.16
N TYR A 263 8.67 -37.20 3.17
CA TYR A 263 9.67 -37.39 4.21
C TYR A 263 10.06 -36.05 4.81
N ALA A 264 10.29 -36.01 6.12
CA ALA A 264 10.77 -34.83 6.82
C ALA A 264 11.92 -35.14 7.80
N ALA A 265 12.90 -34.25 7.87
CA ALA A 265 13.98 -34.29 8.86
C ALA A 265 14.45 -32.88 9.27
N LEU A 266 14.75 -32.68 10.55
CA LEU A 266 15.27 -31.43 11.08
C LEU A 266 16.79 -31.31 10.81
N VAL A 267 17.15 -30.86 9.61
CA VAL A 267 18.54 -30.78 9.14
C VAL A 267 19.36 -29.66 9.77
N SER A 268 18.74 -28.74 10.52
CA SER A 268 19.48 -27.79 11.36
C SER A 268 20.25 -28.47 12.50
N VAL A 269 19.90 -29.72 12.87
CA VAL A 269 20.70 -30.51 13.81
C VAL A 269 21.99 -30.94 13.09
N PRO A 270 23.19 -30.57 13.59
CA PRO A 270 24.45 -30.75 12.85
C PRO A 270 24.69 -32.18 12.36
N ALA A 271 24.41 -33.17 13.21
CA ALA A 271 24.55 -34.59 12.89
C ALA A 271 23.63 -35.03 11.75
N VAL A 272 22.37 -34.57 11.77
CA VAL A 272 21.34 -34.90 10.78
C VAL A 272 21.62 -34.21 9.45
N GLY A 273 22.03 -32.93 9.50
CA GLY A 273 22.45 -32.17 8.33
C GLY A 273 23.65 -32.80 7.63
N GLU A 274 24.65 -33.27 8.40
CA GLU A 274 25.83 -33.93 7.82
C GLU A 274 25.47 -35.27 7.15
N ALA A 275 24.61 -36.08 7.78
CA ALA A 275 24.20 -37.37 7.24
C ALA A 275 23.32 -37.26 5.98
N LEU A 276 22.37 -36.30 5.95
CA LEU A 276 21.40 -36.17 4.85
C LEU A 276 21.88 -35.26 3.71
N LEU A 277 22.58 -34.17 4.02
CA LEU A 277 23.02 -33.19 3.01
C LEU A 277 24.47 -33.42 2.56
N GLY A 278 25.27 -34.11 3.38
CA GLY A 278 26.71 -34.24 3.19
C GLY A 278 27.47 -32.96 3.50
N GLY A 279 28.78 -33.06 3.74
CA GLY A 279 29.55 -31.94 4.28
C GLY A 279 29.58 -30.66 3.43
N ALA A 280 29.43 -30.75 2.11
CA ALA A 280 29.39 -29.55 1.26
C ALA A 280 28.07 -28.78 1.42
N GLU A 281 26.94 -29.48 1.32
CA GLU A 281 25.62 -28.85 1.38
C GLU A 281 25.23 -28.51 2.83
N ASN A 282 25.68 -29.29 3.81
CA ASN A 282 25.54 -28.94 5.22
C ASN A 282 26.25 -27.61 5.54
N ARG A 283 27.46 -27.37 5.03
CA ARG A 283 28.10 -26.04 5.15
C ARG A 283 27.30 -24.94 4.47
N ASN A 284 26.68 -25.20 3.32
CA ASN A 284 25.81 -24.24 2.65
C ASN A 284 24.54 -23.94 3.46
N LEU A 285 24.00 -24.93 4.17
CA LEU A 285 22.89 -24.77 5.10
C LEU A 285 23.30 -23.91 6.30
N GLN A 286 24.42 -24.23 6.96
CA GLN A 286 24.90 -23.47 8.11
C GLN A 286 25.21 -22.01 7.75
N ASN A 287 25.76 -21.75 6.56
CA ASN A 287 25.96 -20.38 6.07
C ASN A 287 24.64 -19.65 5.70
N TRP A 288 23.55 -20.39 5.54
CA TRP A 288 22.24 -19.82 5.22
C TRP A 288 21.43 -19.50 6.47
N LEU A 289 21.62 -20.23 7.56
CA LEU A 289 20.91 -20.05 8.83
C LEU A 289 21.60 -18.96 9.68
N ASN A 290 20.80 -18.04 10.19
CA ASN A 290 21.22 -17.11 11.24
C ASN A 290 21.04 -17.74 12.63
N GLU A 291 21.55 -17.07 13.67
CA GLU A 291 21.35 -17.49 15.05
C GLU A 291 19.84 -17.61 15.39
N GLY A 292 19.43 -18.75 15.96
CA GLY A 292 18.04 -19.06 16.28
C GLY A 292 17.17 -19.55 15.11
N GLU A 293 17.66 -19.53 13.87
CA GLU A 293 16.93 -20.08 12.72
C GLU A 293 17.16 -21.59 12.60
N HIS A 294 16.11 -22.31 12.21
CA HIS A 294 16.14 -23.76 11.99
C HIS A 294 15.83 -24.11 10.53
N ALA A 295 16.05 -25.37 10.15
CA ALA A 295 15.71 -25.84 8.81
C ALA A 295 15.21 -27.28 8.83
N VAL A 296 14.14 -27.51 8.07
CA VAL A 296 13.59 -28.83 7.79
C VAL A 296 13.84 -29.19 6.32
N MET A 297 14.27 -30.41 6.06
CA MET A 297 14.29 -30.99 4.73
C MET A 297 12.96 -31.70 4.51
N ILE A 298 12.30 -31.44 3.37
CA ILE A 298 11.13 -32.18 2.93
C ILE A 298 11.43 -32.79 1.56
N ALA A 299 11.20 -34.10 1.44
CA ALA A 299 11.34 -34.84 0.19
C ALA A 299 10.02 -35.53 -0.16
N GLY A 300 9.67 -35.56 -1.43
CA GLY A 300 8.37 -35.99 -1.93
C GLY A 300 8.50 -36.77 -3.24
N ARG A 301 7.68 -37.81 -3.38
CA ARG A 301 7.48 -38.54 -4.65
C ARG A 301 6.05 -39.01 -4.80
N GLY A 302 5.56 -39.14 -6.03
CA GLY A 302 4.20 -39.61 -6.33
C GLY A 302 3.41 -38.67 -7.25
N LEU A 303 2.10 -38.88 -7.32
CA LEU A 303 1.21 -38.08 -8.19
C LEU A 303 1.02 -36.64 -7.72
N TYR A 304 1.12 -36.39 -6.41
CA TYR A 304 0.85 -35.11 -5.79
C TYR A 304 2.13 -34.44 -5.28
N SER A 305 2.23 -33.14 -5.52
CA SER A 305 3.37 -32.33 -5.07
C SER A 305 3.02 -31.52 -3.83
N PHE A 306 3.93 -31.50 -2.85
CA PHE A 306 3.83 -30.66 -1.65
C PHE A 306 4.09 -29.18 -1.94
N LYS A 307 4.54 -28.81 -3.16
CA LYS A 307 4.92 -27.42 -3.49
C LYS A 307 3.77 -26.52 -3.87
N GLY A 308 2.65 -27.09 -4.32
CA GLY A 308 1.51 -26.28 -4.74
C GLY A 308 1.40 -25.96 -6.21
N SER A 309 0.30 -25.29 -6.56
CA SER A 309 0.01 -24.85 -7.94
C SER A 309 0.54 -23.45 -8.27
N GLY A 310 1.03 -22.71 -7.27
CA GLY A 310 1.43 -21.31 -7.37
C GLY A 310 2.93 -21.04 -7.27
N TYR A 311 3.80 -22.00 -7.63
CA TYR A 311 5.25 -21.78 -7.56
C TYR A 311 5.71 -20.71 -8.56
N VAL A 312 5.82 -19.48 -8.08
CA VAL A 312 6.37 -18.30 -8.75
C VAL A 312 7.28 -17.55 -7.77
N ARG A 313 8.26 -16.78 -8.27
CA ARG A 313 9.09 -15.92 -7.42
C ARG A 313 8.20 -14.96 -6.61
N GLY A 314 8.32 -14.99 -5.29
CA GLY A 314 7.49 -14.29 -4.30
C GLY A 314 6.30 -15.10 -3.77
N GLY A 315 6.12 -16.35 -4.19
CA GLY A 315 5.03 -17.23 -3.79
C GLY A 315 5.20 -17.90 -2.42
N ILE A 316 4.10 -18.39 -1.89
CA ILE A 316 4.06 -19.25 -0.69
C ILE A 316 3.93 -20.71 -1.12
N PHE A 317 4.36 -21.63 -0.25
CA PHE A 317 4.06 -23.05 -0.39
C PHE A 317 2.68 -23.26 0.25
N ASP A 318 1.64 -23.33 -0.58
CA ASP A 318 0.23 -23.34 -0.16
C ASP A 318 -0.25 -24.71 0.32
N ARG A 319 0.54 -25.78 0.11
CA ARG A 319 0.19 -27.15 0.48
C ARG A 319 0.88 -27.67 1.73
N ILE A 320 1.83 -26.95 2.31
CA ILE A 320 2.54 -27.40 3.52
C ILE A 320 2.64 -26.31 4.57
N VAL A 321 2.38 -26.70 5.82
CA VAL A 321 2.51 -25.85 7.00
C VAL A 321 3.20 -26.65 8.10
N LEU A 322 4.16 -26.04 8.79
CA LEU A 322 4.71 -26.61 10.02
C LEU A 322 3.89 -26.12 11.20
N ILE A 323 3.50 -27.03 12.10
CA ILE A 323 2.76 -26.71 13.32
C ILE A 323 3.49 -27.31 14.53
N GLN A 324 3.72 -26.51 15.55
CA GLN A 324 4.29 -26.90 16.84
C GLN A 324 3.57 -26.16 17.95
N ASP A 325 2.83 -26.86 18.81
CA ASP A 325 1.97 -26.25 19.83
C ASP A 325 1.07 -25.15 19.17
N ASP A 326 1.21 -23.89 19.57
CA ASP A 326 0.50 -22.74 19.00
C ASP A 326 1.29 -22.00 17.90
N VAL A 327 2.42 -22.53 17.47
CA VAL A 327 3.31 -21.96 16.45
C VAL A 327 3.01 -22.59 15.11
N SER A 328 2.70 -21.77 14.12
CA SER A 328 2.52 -22.19 12.72
C SER A 328 3.52 -21.48 11.82
N VAL A 329 4.22 -22.22 10.97
CA VAL A 329 5.17 -21.67 9.99
C VAL A 329 4.73 -22.03 8.59
N ARG A 330 4.37 -21.00 7.81
CA ARG A 330 4.04 -21.12 6.39
C ARG A 330 5.27 -20.80 5.55
N PHE A 331 5.69 -21.77 4.75
CA PHE A 331 6.92 -21.65 3.98
C PHE A 331 6.75 -20.71 2.77
N ARG A 332 7.84 -20.02 2.41
CA ARG A 332 7.90 -19.05 1.30
C ARG A 332 9.14 -19.26 0.47
N ASP A 333 9.12 -18.80 -0.78
CA ASP A 333 10.25 -18.92 -1.71
C ASP A 333 11.59 -18.38 -1.17
N ARG A 334 11.58 -17.31 -0.36
CA ARG A 334 12.79 -16.75 0.27
C ARG A 334 13.41 -17.63 1.35
N GLY A 335 12.59 -18.43 2.01
CA GLY A 335 12.98 -19.41 3.02
C GLY A 335 13.16 -20.80 2.43
N HIS A 336 13.31 -20.91 1.11
CA HIS A 336 13.34 -22.18 0.39
C HIS A 336 14.63 -22.31 -0.42
N ARG A 337 15.19 -23.53 -0.43
CA ARG A 337 16.23 -23.94 -1.38
C ARG A 337 15.92 -25.34 -1.90
N ARG A 338 16.16 -25.57 -3.18
CA ARG A 338 16.09 -26.93 -3.73
C ARG A 338 17.35 -27.70 -3.34
N LEU A 339 17.17 -28.90 -2.81
CA LEU A 339 18.24 -29.85 -2.54
C LEU A 339 18.41 -30.74 -3.77
N GLY A 340 19.63 -30.91 -4.26
CA GLY A 340 19.91 -31.69 -5.48
C GLY A 340 19.87 -33.20 -5.25
N GLU A 341 20.70 -33.69 -4.33
CA GLU A 341 20.82 -35.11 -4.00
C GLU A 341 20.91 -35.27 -2.48
N ILE A 342 20.38 -36.38 -1.96
CA ILE A 342 20.49 -36.74 -0.55
C ILE A 342 21.73 -37.63 -0.39
N ALA A 343 22.63 -37.24 0.52
CA ALA A 343 23.93 -37.90 0.69
C ALA A 343 23.86 -39.26 1.42
N ALA A 344 22.79 -39.52 2.18
CA ALA A 344 22.63 -40.75 2.94
C ALA A 344 22.61 -41.97 2.01
N THR A 345 23.41 -42.99 2.37
CA THR A 345 23.57 -44.17 1.51
C THR A 345 22.26 -44.96 1.45
N GLY A 346 21.80 -45.29 0.24
CA GLY A 346 20.56 -46.03 0.01
C GLY A 346 19.29 -45.17 0.02
N ALA A 347 19.42 -43.83 -0.05
CA ALA A 347 18.27 -42.95 -0.26
C ALA A 347 17.57 -43.25 -1.60
N PRO A 348 16.23 -43.29 -1.65
CA PRO A 348 15.49 -43.47 -2.89
C PRO A 348 15.52 -42.18 -3.75
N GLU A 349 15.17 -42.32 -5.03
CA GLU A 349 14.94 -41.16 -5.90
C GLU A 349 13.62 -40.46 -5.55
N PHE A 350 13.65 -39.12 -5.63
CA PHE A 350 12.54 -38.23 -5.29
C PHE A 350 12.23 -37.29 -6.46
N ASP A 351 10.95 -36.97 -6.64
CA ASP A 351 10.50 -35.98 -7.64
C ASP A 351 10.81 -34.55 -7.16
N GLU A 352 10.80 -34.34 -5.84
CA GLU A 352 11.04 -33.06 -5.21
C GLU A 352 11.74 -33.19 -3.86
N THR A 353 12.83 -32.44 -3.69
CA THR A 353 13.66 -32.40 -2.48
C THR A 353 14.02 -30.96 -2.17
N ASP A 354 13.62 -30.47 -1.00
CA ASP A 354 13.69 -29.05 -0.68
C ASP A 354 13.99 -28.81 0.79
N LEU A 355 14.71 -27.71 1.04
CA LEU A 355 15.05 -27.21 2.36
C LEU A 355 14.16 -26.00 2.65
N PHE A 356 13.58 -26.01 3.84
CA PHE A 356 12.70 -24.98 4.32
C PHE A 356 13.23 -24.39 5.63
N LYS A 357 13.46 -23.09 5.60
CA LYS A 357 13.90 -22.32 6.77
C LYS A 357 12.72 -22.04 7.70
N ILE A 358 12.96 -22.24 8.98
CA ILE A 358 12.09 -21.90 10.10
C ILE A 358 12.70 -20.64 10.75
N PRO A 359 12.01 -19.49 10.68
CA PRO A 359 12.51 -18.23 11.24
C PRO A 359 12.65 -18.28 12.78
N ALA A 360 13.58 -17.51 13.35
CA ALA A 360 13.83 -17.49 14.79
C ALA A 360 12.70 -16.83 15.60
N ASP A 361 11.99 -15.88 15.00
CA ASP A 361 10.94 -15.05 15.59
C ASP A 361 9.61 -15.80 15.83
N VAL A 362 9.47 -17.03 15.30
CA VAL A 362 8.25 -17.83 15.46
C VAL A 362 8.19 -18.60 16.78
N GLY A 363 9.28 -18.64 17.55
CA GLY A 363 9.34 -19.36 18.83
C GLY A 363 9.36 -20.89 18.67
N PHE A 364 9.87 -21.39 17.55
CA PHE A 364 10.06 -22.82 17.32
C PHE A 364 11.14 -23.39 18.24
N ASP A 365 10.81 -24.47 18.93
CA ASP A 365 11.72 -25.22 19.80
C ASP A 365 12.11 -26.55 19.13
N PRO A 366 13.37 -26.72 18.69
CA PRO A 366 13.80 -27.94 18.00
C PRO A 366 13.79 -29.20 18.87
N ALA A 367 13.72 -29.05 20.20
CA ALA A 367 13.66 -30.18 21.14
C ALA A 367 12.23 -30.71 21.33
N LYS A 368 11.21 -29.96 20.90
CA LYS A 368 9.80 -30.35 21.00
C LYS A 368 9.30 -31.06 19.74
N PRO A 369 8.29 -31.94 19.87
CA PRO A 369 7.62 -32.51 18.71
C PRO A 369 6.93 -31.42 17.89
N PHE A 370 6.90 -31.58 16.57
CA PHE A 370 6.15 -30.75 15.64
C PHE A 370 5.55 -31.62 14.55
N ARG A 371 4.68 -31.06 13.70
CA ARG A 371 4.12 -31.78 12.55
C ARG A 371 4.14 -30.92 11.31
N ILE A 372 4.34 -31.57 10.16
CA ILE A 372 4.16 -30.96 8.84
C ILE A 372 2.79 -31.39 8.34
N GLN A 373 1.90 -30.43 8.21
CA GLN A 373 0.57 -30.63 7.66
C GLN A 373 0.63 -30.48 6.14
N LEU A 374 0.07 -31.45 5.41
CA LEU A 374 -0.10 -31.46 3.97
C LEU A 374 -1.57 -31.18 3.63
N LEU A 375 -1.82 -30.13 2.84
CA LEU A 375 -3.15 -29.81 2.32
C LEU A 375 -3.36 -30.49 0.96
N ALA A 376 -4.24 -31.49 0.93
CA ALA A 376 -4.75 -32.08 -0.29
C ALA A 376 -5.95 -31.27 -0.77
N GLN A 377 -6.02 -30.97 -2.07
CA GLN A 377 -7.13 -30.21 -2.66
C GLN A 377 -7.90 -31.04 -3.69
N ARG A 378 -9.19 -30.75 -3.86
CA ARG A 378 -10.05 -31.32 -4.90
C ARG A 378 -10.87 -30.24 -5.57
N ASP A 379 -10.82 -30.18 -6.90
CA ASP A 379 -11.60 -29.23 -7.69
C ASP A 379 -13.07 -29.68 -7.77
N VAL A 380 -13.98 -28.95 -7.11
CA VAL A 380 -15.43 -29.26 -7.08
C VAL A 380 -16.22 -28.47 -8.12
N ALA A 381 -15.74 -27.30 -8.54
CA ALA A 381 -16.31 -26.50 -9.63
C ALA A 381 -15.22 -25.81 -10.46
N ALA A 382 -15.59 -24.93 -11.40
CA ALA A 382 -14.64 -24.25 -12.29
C ALA A 382 -13.64 -23.35 -11.56
N ILE A 383 -14.00 -22.84 -10.38
CA ILE A 383 -13.18 -21.93 -9.55
C ILE A 383 -13.23 -22.28 -8.06
N GLU A 384 -13.88 -23.38 -7.69
CA GLU A 384 -14.07 -23.79 -6.30
C GLU A 384 -13.30 -25.07 -6.01
N ARG A 385 -12.63 -25.09 -4.85
CA ARG A 385 -11.82 -26.20 -4.36
C ARG A 385 -12.21 -26.49 -2.93
N VAL A 386 -12.24 -27.77 -2.58
CA VAL A 386 -12.31 -28.24 -1.19
C VAL A 386 -10.95 -28.80 -0.79
N PHE A 387 -10.63 -28.73 0.49
CA PHE A 387 -9.34 -29.12 1.03
C PHE A 387 -9.53 -30.10 2.18
N THR A 388 -8.60 -31.03 2.32
CA THR A 388 -8.47 -31.89 3.50
C THR A 388 -6.99 -31.99 3.87
N THR A 389 -6.68 -32.33 5.12
CA THR A 389 -5.32 -32.25 5.64
C THR A 389 -4.82 -33.60 6.14
N PHE A 390 -3.53 -33.87 5.89
CA PHE A 390 -2.82 -35.03 6.39
C PHE A 390 -1.59 -34.58 7.17
N GLU A 391 -1.21 -35.31 8.21
CA GLU A 391 -0.16 -34.88 9.13
C GLU A 391 1.04 -35.83 9.15
N LEU A 392 2.23 -35.26 8.99
CA LEU A 392 3.50 -35.94 9.22
C LEU A 392 4.08 -35.45 10.55
N GLY A 393 3.91 -36.25 11.60
CA GLY A 393 4.48 -35.99 12.92
C GLY A 393 6.00 -36.21 12.97
N TYR A 394 6.71 -35.28 13.60
CA TYR A 394 8.15 -35.33 13.79
C TYR A 394 8.52 -35.09 15.27
N ARG A 395 9.35 -35.97 15.82
CA ARG A 395 9.99 -35.79 17.13
C ARG A 395 11.46 -36.12 16.97
N LEU A 396 12.32 -35.18 17.34
CA LEU A 396 13.75 -35.40 17.32
C LEU A 396 14.11 -36.52 18.31
N PRO A 397 14.83 -37.58 17.89
CA PRO A 397 15.23 -38.65 18.79
C PRO A 397 16.07 -38.14 19.97
N ASP A 398 15.82 -38.70 21.17
CA ASP A 398 16.42 -38.23 22.43
C ASP A 398 17.97 -38.25 22.42
N ARG A 399 18.61 -39.07 21.57
CA ARG A 399 20.08 -39.09 21.41
C ARG A 399 20.69 -37.80 20.82
N TYR A 400 19.86 -36.95 20.19
CA TYR A 400 20.29 -35.63 19.71
C TYR A 400 20.01 -34.52 20.74
N LEU A 401 19.52 -34.89 21.92
CA LEU A 401 19.17 -33.96 22.99
C LEU A 401 20.05 -34.21 24.20
N ARG A 402 20.47 -33.13 24.85
CA ARG A 402 21.14 -33.15 26.17
C ARG A 402 20.33 -32.34 27.17
N GLU A 403 20.30 -32.80 28.41
CA GLU A 403 19.61 -32.16 29.51
C GLU A 403 20.43 -30.98 30.06
N VAL A 404 19.76 -29.85 30.29
CA VAL A 404 20.35 -28.62 30.83
C VAL A 404 19.65 -28.23 32.13
N PRO A 405 20.38 -27.80 33.17
CA PRO A 405 19.76 -27.26 34.39
C PRO A 405 18.99 -25.97 34.06
N GLY A 406 17.67 -25.99 34.25
CA GLY A 406 16.83 -24.82 33.99
C GLY A 406 17.11 -23.69 34.97
N THR A 407 17.76 -22.62 34.51
CA THR A 407 17.71 -21.31 35.17
C THR A 407 16.38 -20.65 34.84
N ALA A 408 15.53 -20.48 35.85
CA ALA A 408 14.36 -19.62 35.78
C ALA A 408 14.82 -18.18 35.47
N ALA A 409 14.76 -17.79 34.20
CA ALA A 409 14.96 -16.41 33.80
C ALA A 409 13.69 -15.62 34.15
N GLU A 410 13.82 -14.64 35.05
CA GLU A 410 12.76 -13.67 35.32
C GLU A 410 12.44 -12.89 34.03
N PRO A 411 11.16 -12.69 33.67
CA PRO A 411 10.80 -11.87 32.53
C PRO A 411 11.10 -10.41 32.86
N SER A 412 12.17 -9.86 32.29
CA SER A 412 12.38 -8.40 32.30
C SER A 412 11.53 -7.76 31.20
N ALA A 413 10.43 -7.13 31.61
CA ALA A 413 9.45 -6.48 30.75
C ALA A 413 9.99 -5.32 29.87
N GLY A 414 11.24 -4.91 30.04
CA GLY A 414 11.85 -3.81 29.28
C GLY A 414 12.69 -4.22 28.05
N GLY A 415 13.17 -5.47 27.99
CA GLY A 415 14.05 -5.95 26.90
C GLY A 415 13.29 -6.42 25.66
N ALA A 416 12.12 -7.04 25.87
CA ALA A 416 11.29 -7.57 24.79
C ALA A 416 10.68 -6.46 23.90
N GLN A 417 10.29 -5.33 24.49
CA GLN A 417 9.71 -4.21 23.74
C GLN A 417 10.76 -3.52 22.85
N ALA A 418 11.97 -3.27 23.37
CA ALA A 418 13.04 -2.64 22.61
C ALA A 418 13.59 -3.52 21.48
N ALA A 419 13.60 -4.85 21.67
CA ALA A 419 13.95 -5.82 20.63
C ALA A 419 12.84 -5.90 19.55
N ALA A 420 11.57 -5.95 19.95
CA ALA A 420 10.42 -5.94 19.05
C ALA A 420 10.36 -4.64 18.22
N ASP A 421 10.63 -3.49 18.82
CA ASP A 421 10.67 -2.20 18.11
C ASP A 421 11.83 -2.15 17.08
N GLN A 422 13.00 -2.69 17.43
CA GLN A 422 14.16 -2.75 16.52
C GLN A 422 13.92 -3.72 15.36
N GLU A 423 13.27 -4.85 15.63
CA GLU A 423 12.92 -5.90 14.66
C GLU A 423 11.82 -5.42 13.71
N GLU A 424 10.81 -4.72 14.22
CA GLU A 424 9.78 -4.09 13.42
C GLU A 424 10.37 -3.01 12.49
N ILE A 425 11.29 -2.16 12.99
CA ILE A 425 12.00 -1.18 12.17
C ILE A 425 12.86 -1.87 11.09
N ALA A 426 13.49 -3.01 11.39
CA ALA A 426 14.30 -3.76 10.43
C ALA A 426 13.44 -4.42 9.34
N ALA A 427 12.32 -5.04 9.71
CA ALA A 427 11.34 -5.63 8.80
C ALA A 427 10.71 -4.55 7.89
N GLN A 428 10.33 -3.41 8.47
CA GLN A 428 9.80 -2.26 7.73
C GLN A 428 10.85 -1.70 6.76
N ARG A 429 12.14 -1.64 7.14
CA ARG A 429 13.24 -1.24 6.25
C ARG A 429 13.40 -2.17 5.06
N ALA A 430 13.38 -3.49 5.30
CA ALA A 430 13.48 -4.48 4.24
C ALA A 430 12.28 -4.41 3.27
N LEU A 431 11.10 -4.06 3.77
CA LEU A 431 9.87 -3.93 2.99
C LEU A 431 9.93 -2.77 1.99
N TRP A 432 10.21 -1.53 2.44
CA TRP A 432 10.24 -0.40 1.50
C TRP A 432 11.40 -0.50 0.51
N GLN A 433 12.58 -1.01 0.92
CA GLN A 433 13.69 -1.23 -0.01
C GLN A 433 13.33 -2.21 -1.13
N ARG A 434 12.54 -3.23 -0.83
CA ARG A 434 12.02 -4.17 -1.82
C ARG A 434 11.03 -3.51 -2.76
N ILE A 435 10.06 -2.75 -2.24
CA ILE A 435 9.08 -2.02 -3.06
C ILE A 435 9.79 -1.07 -4.04
N TRP A 436 10.82 -0.35 -3.58
CA TRP A 436 11.62 0.51 -4.44
C TRP A 436 12.36 -0.24 -5.56
N ARG A 437 12.86 -1.46 -5.27
CA ARG A 437 13.50 -2.31 -6.29
C ARG A 437 12.49 -2.85 -7.30
N ASP A 438 11.31 -3.26 -6.84
CA ASP A 438 10.27 -3.81 -7.71
C ASP A 438 9.66 -2.73 -8.62
N LYS A 439 9.65 -1.47 -8.15
CA LYS A 439 9.15 -0.30 -8.89
C LYS A 439 10.20 0.44 -9.72
N ILE A 440 11.38 -0.15 -9.95
CA ILE A 440 12.44 0.47 -10.76
C ILE A 440 11.94 0.92 -12.15
N PRO A 441 11.18 0.12 -12.93
CA PRO A 441 10.71 0.54 -14.25
C PRO A 441 9.85 1.81 -14.20
N GLU A 442 8.92 1.87 -13.24
CA GLU A 442 8.06 3.04 -13.04
C GLU A 442 8.86 4.25 -12.56
N ILE A 443 9.80 4.06 -11.62
CA ILE A 443 10.70 5.11 -11.12
C ILE A 443 11.54 5.69 -12.26
N VAL A 444 12.11 4.86 -13.11
CA VAL A 444 12.87 5.30 -14.29
C VAL A 444 11.98 6.08 -15.24
N GLY A 445 10.76 5.59 -15.51
CA GLY A 445 9.80 6.28 -16.36
C GLY A 445 9.42 7.67 -15.83
N VAL A 446 9.08 7.79 -14.53
CA VAL A 446 8.78 9.07 -13.89
C VAL A 446 9.99 10.00 -13.89
N SER A 447 11.17 9.48 -13.56
CA SER A 447 12.42 10.27 -13.57
C SER A 447 12.73 10.82 -14.96
N LEU A 448 12.52 10.03 -16.02
CA LEU A 448 12.67 10.49 -17.40
C LEU A 448 11.66 11.58 -17.74
N MET A 449 10.39 11.41 -17.37
CA MET A 449 9.35 12.44 -17.56
C MET A 449 9.72 13.75 -16.85
N LEU A 450 10.19 13.67 -15.61
CA LEU A 450 10.63 14.83 -14.83
C LEU A 450 11.84 15.51 -15.46
N LEU A 451 12.82 14.74 -15.96
CA LEU A 451 14.00 15.26 -16.64
C LEU A 451 13.60 15.99 -17.94
N VAL A 452 12.73 15.38 -18.75
CA VAL A 452 12.21 15.99 -19.98
C VAL A 452 11.47 17.29 -19.67
N LEU A 453 10.57 17.27 -18.68
CA LEU A 453 9.82 18.46 -18.27
C LEU A 453 10.73 19.58 -17.76
N THR A 454 11.72 19.23 -16.94
CA THR A 454 12.73 20.18 -16.44
C THR A 454 13.51 20.79 -17.60
N GLY A 455 13.96 19.97 -18.56
CA GLY A 455 14.61 20.43 -19.77
C GLY A 455 13.74 21.40 -20.58
N VAL A 456 12.44 21.12 -20.73
CA VAL A 456 11.50 22.02 -21.42
C VAL A 456 11.40 23.38 -20.73
N PHE A 457 11.37 23.42 -19.41
CA PHE A 457 11.30 24.68 -18.68
C PHE A 457 12.59 25.52 -18.79
N PHE A 458 13.76 24.88 -18.74
CA PHE A 458 15.05 25.56 -18.95
C PHE A 458 15.21 26.05 -20.41
N PHE A 459 14.83 25.22 -21.38
CA PHE A 459 14.95 25.52 -22.81
C PHE A 459 13.64 26.03 -23.44
N GLN A 460 12.76 26.65 -22.63
CA GLN A 460 11.41 27.03 -23.07
C GLN A 460 11.39 27.95 -24.29
N GLY A 461 12.39 28.83 -24.44
CA GLY A 461 12.51 29.73 -25.58
C GLY A 461 12.73 29.00 -26.90
N PHE A 462 13.47 27.89 -26.88
CA PHE A 462 13.69 27.05 -28.04
C PHE A 462 12.44 26.23 -28.37
N VAL A 463 11.83 25.59 -27.36
CA VAL A 463 10.64 24.74 -27.51
C VAL A 463 9.45 25.52 -28.06
N THR A 464 9.27 26.77 -27.63
CA THR A 464 8.11 27.61 -28.00
C THR A 464 8.27 28.36 -29.32
N ARG A 465 9.38 28.15 -30.04
CA ARG A 465 9.63 28.79 -31.34
C ARG A 465 8.72 28.27 -32.45
N SER A 466 8.26 27.02 -32.35
CA SER A 466 7.38 26.38 -33.34
C SER A 466 6.06 25.98 -32.69
N GLU A 467 4.97 26.66 -33.06
CA GLU A 467 3.61 26.40 -32.55
C GLU A 467 3.19 24.94 -32.76
N ARG A 468 3.49 24.37 -33.93
CA ARG A 468 3.16 22.96 -34.25
C ARG A 468 3.93 21.99 -33.36
N PHE A 469 5.23 22.23 -33.16
CA PHE A 469 6.04 21.38 -32.31
C PHE A 469 5.58 21.43 -30.86
N THR A 470 5.37 22.64 -30.31
CA THR A 470 4.89 22.80 -28.92
C THR A 470 3.54 22.13 -28.71
N TYR A 471 2.60 22.28 -29.65
CA TYR A 471 1.28 21.65 -29.58
C TYR A 471 1.38 20.12 -29.50
N TRP A 472 2.06 19.49 -30.47
CA TRP A 472 2.20 18.03 -30.50
C TRP A 472 2.99 17.49 -29.32
N PHE A 473 4.07 18.17 -28.94
CA PHE A 473 4.85 17.81 -27.75
C PHE A 473 3.97 17.82 -26.49
N ARG A 474 3.19 18.89 -26.28
CA ARG A 474 2.29 19.01 -25.12
C ARG A 474 1.23 17.92 -25.12
N MET A 475 0.57 17.66 -26.24
CA MET A 475 -0.48 16.64 -26.33
C MET A 475 0.11 15.23 -26.09
N SER A 476 1.28 14.93 -26.64
CA SER A 476 1.97 13.66 -26.38
C SER A 476 2.38 13.53 -24.92
N PHE A 477 2.95 14.57 -24.31
CA PHE A 477 3.33 14.56 -22.89
C PHE A 477 2.12 14.33 -21.99
N LEU A 478 1.02 15.05 -22.21
CA LEU A 478 -0.22 14.87 -21.43
C LEU A 478 -0.82 13.47 -21.62
N THR A 479 -0.72 12.89 -22.82
CA THR A 479 -1.17 11.52 -23.08
C THR A 479 -0.33 10.51 -22.30
N VAL A 480 1.00 10.68 -22.26
CA VAL A 480 1.88 9.87 -21.43
C VAL A 480 1.55 10.04 -19.95
N THR A 481 1.36 11.27 -19.47
CA THR A 481 0.93 11.54 -18.09
C THR A 481 -0.38 10.82 -17.76
N LEU A 482 -1.39 10.86 -18.62
CA LEU A 482 -2.66 10.20 -18.36
C LEU A 482 -2.53 8.66 -18.34
N VAL A 483 -1.90 8.09 -19.36
CA VAL A 483 -1.86 6.63 -19.54
C VAL A 483 -0.82 5.98 -18.62
N PHE A 484 0.42 6.48 -18.64
CA PHE A 484 1.51 5.91 -17.86
C PHE A 484 1.43 6.31 -16.38
N LEU A 485 1.40 7.61 -16.09
CA LEU A 485 1.41 8.07 -14.69
C LEU A 485 0.06 7.81 -14.00
N GLY A 486 -1.04 8.06 -14.71
CA GLY A 486 -2.41 7.87 -14.23
C GLY A 486 -2.85 6.42 -14.19
N TRP A 487 -3.18 5.83 -15.33
CA TRP A 487 -3.86 4.51 -15.38
C TRP A 487 -2.94 3.29 -15.19
N TYR A 488 -1.66 3.40 -15.52
CA TYR A 488 -0.70 2.31 -15.32
C TYR A 488 -0.05 2.35 -13.94
N ALA A 489 0.55 3.49 -13.57
CA ALA A 489 1.30 3.64 -12.33
C ALA A 489 0.43 4.07 -11.12
N ASN A 490 -0.80 4.55 -11.34
CA ASN A 490 -1.70 5.08 -10.30
C ASN A 490 -1.09 6.20 -9.44
N ALA A 491 -0.10 6.92 -9.98
CA ALA A 491 0.65 7.96 -9.29
C ALA A 491 -0.07 9.32 -9.41
N GLN A 492 -1.11 9.50 -8.62
CA GLN A 492 -1.93 10.71 -8.57
C GLN A 492 -1.82 11.36 -7.18
N LEU A 493 -1.35 12.61 -7.13
CA LEU A 493 -1.38 13.37 -5.88
C LEU A 493 -2.82 13.82 -5.59
N SER A 494 -3.18 13.82 -4.32
CA SER A 494 -4.49 14.18 -3.77
C SER A 494 -4.32 15.06 -2.53
N VAL A 495 -5.38 15.76 -2.13
CA VAL A 495 -5.44 16.49 -0.85
C VAL A 495 -5.20 15.58 0.35
N VAL A 496 -5.58 14.29 0.27
CA VAL A 496 -5.34 13.30 1.34
C VAL A 496 -3.85 13.16 1.61
N ASN A 497 -3.01 13.17 0.57
CA ASN A 497 -1.56 13.07 0.73
C ASN A 497 -0.98 14.29 1.46
N LEU A 498 -1.58 15.48 1.30
CA LEU A 498 -1.20 16.68 2.05
C LEU A 498 -1.62 16.57 3.51
N MET A 499 -2.83 16.07 3.76
CA MET A 499 -3.35 15.90 5.12
C MET A 499 -2.56 14.84 5.87
N ALA A 500 -2.19 13.73 5.22
CA ALA A 500 -1.31 12.72 5.77
C ALA A 500 0.08 13.29 6.12
N LEU A 501 0.67 14.11 5.24
CA LEU A 501 1.94 14.79 5.50
C LEU A 501 1.84 15.78 6.68
N PHE A 502 0.74 16.53 6.78
CA PHE A 502 0.51 17.48 7.86
C PHE A 502 0.21 16.79 9.19
N GLY A 503 -0.61 15.74 9.17
CA GLY A 503 -0.86 14.87 10.32
C GLY A 503 0.44 14.29 10.85
N ALA A 504 1.30 13.77 9.97
CA ALA A 504 2.62 13.26 10.31
C ALA A 504 3.61 14.32 10.85
N LEU A 505 3.36 15.61 10.63
CA LEU A 505 4.12 16.71 11.25
C LEU A 505 3.61 17.03 12.67
N THR A 506 2.38 16.63 13.00
CA THR A 506 1.74 16.87 14.30
C THR A 506 1.73 15.64 15.22
N SER A 507 1.84 14.43 14.66
CA SER A 507 1.98 13.14 15.38
C SER A 507 3.40 12.58 15.26
N ASP A 508 3.75 11.53 16.03
CA ASP A 508 5.07 10.88 15.95
C ASP A 508 5.43 10.51 14.51
N PHE A 509 6.54 11.06 14.06
CA PHE A 509 6.90 11.14 12.65
C PHE A 509 7.49 9.82 12.13
N SER A 510 6.75 9.11 11.28
CA SER A 510 7.25 7.93 10.57
C SER A 510 7.36 8.18 9.05
N TRP A 511 8.59 8.38 8.56
CA TRP A 511 8.88 8.45 7.12
C TRP A 511 8.53 7.15 6.37
N GLN A 512 8.35 6.06 7.10
CA GLN A 512 8.11 4.72 6.58
C GLN A 512 6.85 4.66 5.72
N ALA A 513 5.73 5.22 6.17
CA ALA A 513 4.47 5.20 5.40
C ALA A 513 4.61 5.89 4.04
N PHE A 514 5.44 6.94 3.98
CA PHE A 514 5.68 7.70 2.75
C PHE A 514 6.66 6.99 1.81
N LEU A 515 7.60 6.20 2.34
CA LEU A 515 8.56 5.40 1.58
C LEU A 515 7.94 4.16 0.91
N LEU A 516 6.76 3.71 1.37
CA LEU A 516 6.04 2.58 0.78
C LEU A 516 5.45 2.90 -0.60
N ASP A 517 5.25 4.18 -0.95
CA ASP A 517 4.86 4.60 -2.30
C ASP A 517 5.99 5.43 -2.96
N PRO A 518 6.95 4.78 -3.65
CA PRO A 518 8.11 5.45 -4.22
C PRO A 518 7.74 6.51 -5.28
N LEU A 519 6.64 6.31 -6.01
CA LEU A 519 6.25 7.20 -7.10
C LEU A 519 5.66 8.49 -6.54
N THR A 520 4.74 8.38 -5.58
CA THR A 520 4.18 9.52 -4.85
C THR A 520 5.27 10.27 -4.10
N PHE A 521 6.22 9.56 -3.49
CA PHE A 521 7.40 10.14 -2.85
C PHE A 521 8.21 11.01 -3.83
N ILE A 522 8.64 10.46 -4.97
CA ILE A 522 9.42 11.19 -5.98
C ILE A 522 8.63 12.39 -6.52
N LEU A 523 7.33 12.20 -6.81
CA LEU A 523 6.48 13.27 -7.28
C LEU A 523 6.40 14.40 -6.27
N TRP A 524 6.20 14.12 -4.98
CA TRP A 524 6.16 15.16 -3.94
C TRP A 524 7.42 15.99 -3.86
N PHE A 525 8.59 15.37 -3.84
CA PHE A 525 9.87 16.10 -3.85
C PHE A 525 10.04 16.90 -5.13
N SER A 526 9.62 16.35 -6.28
CA SER A 526 9.62 17.08 -7.54
C SER A 526 8.66 18.28 -7.55
N VAL A 527 7.49 18.15 -6.92
CA VAL A 527 6.51 19.23 -6.76
C VAL A 527 7.06 20.30 -5.83
N ALA A 528 7.65 19.92 -4.70
CA ALA A 528 8.29 20.87 -3.78
C ALA A 528 9.40 21.68 -4.48
N ALA A 529 10.28 21.00 -5.23
CA ALA A 529 11.28 21.66 -6.05
C ALA A 529 10.63 22.57 -7.12
N ALA A 530 9.63 22.07 -7.83
CA ALA A 530 8.97 22.83 -8.88
C ALA A 530 8.21 24.05 -8.36
N LEU A 531 7.63 23.99 -7.16
CA LEU A 531 6.98 25.13 -6.48
C LEU A 531 7.98 26.26 -6.24
N LEU A 532 9.22 25.94 -5.85
CA LEU A 532 10.28 26.92 -5.60
C LEU A 532 10.72 27.64 -6.88
N PHE A 533 10.90 26.90 -7.98
CA PHE A 533 11.47 27.44 -9.22
C PHE A 533 10.43 27.97 -10.22
N TRP A 534 9.31 27.26 -10.43
CA TRP A 534 8.30 27.56 -11.46
C TRP A 534 6.89 27.79 -10.90
N GLY A 535 6.64 27.42 -9.64
CA GLY A 535 5.32 27.41 -9.01
C GLY A 535 4.50 26.16 -9.35
N ARG A 536 3.21 26.17 -8.98
CA ARG A 536 2.35 24.97 -9.07
C ARG A 536 2.07 24.47 -10.49
N GLY A 537 2.30 25.32 -11.49
CA GLY A 537 1.96 25.03 -12.89
C GLY A 537 2.72 23.84 -13.47
N ALA A 538 3.93 23.55 -12.98
CA ALA A 538 4.68 22.37 -13.41
C ALA A 538 3.93 21.06 -13.11
N TYR A 539 3.32 20.94 -11.92
CA TYR A 539 2.51 19.76 -11.58
C TYR A 539 1.13 19.82 -12.23
N CYS A 540 0.32 20.82 -11.87
CA CYS A 540 -1.09 20.90 -12.26
C CYS A 540 -1.28 21.01 -13.79
N GLY A 541 -0.30 21.58 -14.50
CA GLY A 541 -0.35 21.80 -15.95
C GLY A 541 0.23 20.68 -16.80
N TRP A 542 1.14 19.84 -16.26
CA TRP A 542 1.89 18.84 -17.04
C TRP A 542 1.87 17.43 -16.42
N LEU A 543 2.06 17.32 -15.10
CA LEU A 543 2.22 16.03 -14.42
C LEU A 543 0.93 15.49 -13.79
N CYS A 544 -0.12 16.31 -13.58
CA CYS A 544 -1.38 15.84 -13.00
C CYS A 544 -2.19 15.01 -14.03
N PRO A 545 -2.42 13.70 -13.81
CA PRO A 545 -3.20 12.85 -14.72
C PRO A 545 -4.62 13.35 -14.94
N PHE A 546 -5.34 13.75 -13.89
CA PHE A 546 -6.70 14.27 -14.02
C PHE A 546 -6.76 15.61 -14.77
N GLY A 547 -5.73 16.45 -14.63
CA GLY A 547 -5.58 17.67 -15.42
C GLY A 547 -5.33 17.37 -16.90
N ALA A 548 -4.49 16.38 -17.19
CA ALA A 548 -4.24 15.90 -18.55
C ALA A 548 -5.51 15.34 -19.19
N LEU A 549 -6.30 14.55 -18.45
CA LEU A 549 -7.59 14.03 -18.89
C LEU A 549 -8.54 15.14 -19.32
N GLN A 550 -8.72 16.18 -18.50
CA GLN A 550 -9.60 17.32 -18.82
C GLN A 550 -9.14 18.08 -20.07
N GLU A 551 -7.83 18.31 -20.23
CA GLU A 551 -7.31 19.05 -21.38
C GLU A 551 -7.40 18.23 -22.67
N LEU A 552 -7.05 16.95 -22.63
CA LEU A 552 -7.18 16.05 -23.78
C LEU A 552 -8.65 15.89 -24.20
N LEU A 553 -9.54 15.72 -23.22
CA LEU A 553 -10.98 15.60 -23.46
C LEU A 553 -11.55 16.89 -24.08
N ASN A 554 -11.14 18.06 -23.60
CA ASN A 554 -11.54 19.35 -24.18
C ASN A 554 -11.04 19.51 -25.63
N GLN A 555 -9.79 19.11 -25.93
CA GLN A 555 -9.24 19.14 -27.28
C GLN A 555 -10.02 18.22 -28.25
N ILE A 556 -10.42 17.04 -27.78
CA ILE A 556 -11.31 16.15 -28.52
C ILE A 556 -12.68 16.82 -28.72
N GLY A 557 -13.25 17.42 -27.67
CA GLY A 557 -14.51 18.16 -27.74
C GLY A 557 -14.50 19.29 -28.78
N ARG A 558 -13.40 20.05 -28.86
CA ARG A 558 -13.22 21.10 -29.89
C ARG A 558 -13.19 20.53 -31.30
N LYS A 559 -12.54 19.38 -31.51
CA LYS A 559 -12.55 18.68 -32.81
C LYS A 559 -13.94 18.17 -33.18
N LEU A 560 -14.76 17.83 -32.20
CA LEU A 560 -16.16 17.42 -32.36
C LEU A 560 -17.13 18.61 -32.48
N GLY A 561 -16.64 19.85 -32.41
CA GLY A 561 -17.45 21.06 -32.57
C GLY A 561 -18.20 21.51 -31.30
N ILE A 562 -17.80 21.05 -30.12
CA ILE A 562 -18.42 21.48 -28.84
C ILE A 562 -18.07 22.95 -28.57
N PRO A 563 -19.06 23.82 -28.29
CA PRO A 563 -18.83 25.24 -28.05
C PRO A 563 -17.96 25.45 -26.79
N GLN A 564 -16.98 26.34 -26.90
CA GLN A 564 -16.09 26.71 -25.80
C GLN A 564 -16.56 28.01 -25.15
N TRP A 565 -16.85 27.96 -23.85
CA TRP A 565 -17.34 29.11 -23.10
C TRP A 565 -16.22 29.73 -22.27
N THR A 566 -15.95 31.01 -22.49
CA THR A 566 -15.09 31.83 -21.62
C THR A 566 -15.97 32.60 -20.64
N LEU A 567 -15.69 32.46 -19.35
CA LEU A 567 -16.49 33.12 -18.33
C LEU A 567 -16.12 34.61 -18.23
N PRO A 568 -17.10 35.52 -18.02
CA PRO A 568 -16.82 36.92 -17.78
C PRO A 568 -15.85 37.11 -16.61
N TRP A 569 -14.92 38.07 -16.72
CA TRP A 569 -13.83 38.25 -15.75
C TRP A 569 -14.34 38.36 -14.30
N GLY A 570 -15.38 39.16 -14.06
CA GLY A 570 -15.93 39.35 -12.71
C GLY A 570 -16.55 38.08 -12.10
N LEU A 571 -17.13 37.19 -12.91
CA LEU A 571 -17.62 35.90 -12.41
C LEU A 571 -16.46 34.93 -12.15
N HIS A 572 -15.48 34.92 -13.06
CA HIS A 572 -14.29 34.11 -12.91
C HIS A 572 -13.53 34.40 -11.62
N GLU A 573 -13.29 35.68 -11.33
CA GLU A 573 -12.57 36.15 -10.15
C GLU A 573 -13.29 35.78 -8.85
N ARG A 574 -14.64 35.83 -8.86
CA ARG A 574 -15.48 35.43 -7.71
C ARG A 574 -15.55 33.93 -7.45
N LEU A 575 -15.33 33.11 -8.49
CA LEU A 575 -15.35 31.65 -8.35
C LEU A 575 -13.99 31.06 -7.93
N TRP A 576 -12.89 31.81 -8.05
CA TRP A 576 -11.57 31.35 -7.58
C TRP A 576 -11.51 31.00 -6.10
N PRO A 577 -12.09 31.79 -5.17
CA PRO A 577 -12.11 31.46 -3.74
C PRO A 577 -12.75 30.11 -3.42
N LEU A 578 -13.63 29.57 -4.28
CA LEU A 578 -14.37 28.34 -4.00
C LEU A 578 -13.46 27.15 -3.70
N LYS A 579 -12.45 26.89 -4.54
CA LYS A 579 -11.46 25.83 -4.29
C LYS A 579 -10.67 26.04 -2.99
N TYR A 580 -10.45 27.29 -2.58
CA TYR A 580 -9.76 27.60 -1.32
C TYR A 580 -10.68 27.37 -0.12
N MET A 581 -11.98 27.67 -0.23
CA MET A 581 -12.97 27.36 0.79
C MET A 581 -13.14 25.85 0.97
N ILE A 582 -13.19 25.09 -0.13
CA ILE A 582 -13.24 23.62 -0.09
C ILE A 582 -11.97 23.08 0.60
N PHE A 583 -10.78 23.56 0.19
CA PHE A 583 -9.53 23.15 0.82
C PHE A 583 -9.48 23.49 2.31
N LEU A 584 -9.84 24.72 2.71
CA LEU A 584 -9.84 25.13 4.12
C LEU A 584 -10.87 24.35 4.95
N GLY A 585 -12.03 24.03 4.36
CA GLY A 585 -13.03 23.17 4.99
C GLY A 585 -12.53 21.76 5.23
N LEU A 586 -11.95 21.12 4.18
CA LEU A 586 -11.34 19.79 4.31
C LEU A 586 -10.18 19.78 5.31
N PHE A 587 -9.33 20.80 5.27
CA PHE A 587 -8.24 20.96 6.23
C PHE A 587 -8.78 21.12 7.65
N GLY A 588 -9.81 21.94 7.85
CA GLY A 588 -10.47 22.11 9.15
C GLY A 588 -11.05 20.81 9.70
N VAL A 589 -11.74 20.01 8.86
CA VAL A 589 -12.24 18.69 9.27
C VAL A 589 -11.08 17.73 9.57
N SER A 590 -9.99 17.78 8.80
CA SER A 590 -8.81 16.94 9.00
C SER A 590 -8.15 17.12 10.36
N LEU A 591 -8.25 18.32 10.95
CA LEU A 591 -7.75 18.60 12.30
C LEU A 591 -8.65 18.00 13.39
N ALA A 592 -9.92 17.71 13.07
CA ALA A 592 -10.89 17.12 14.00
C ALA A 592 -10.97 15.58 13.85
N SER A 593 -10.99 15.07 12.62
CA SER A 593 -11.02 13.64 12.30
C SER A 593 -10.41 13.39 10.92
N ILE A 594 -9.35 12.58 10.87
CA ILE A 594 -8.69 12.19 9.61
C ILE A 594 -9.65 11.38 8.74
N GLU A 595 -10.41 10.46 9.32
CA GLU A 595 -11.35 9.58 8.62
C GLU A 595 -12.51 10.34 7.96
N GLN A 596 -13.11 11.29 8.69
CA GLN A 596 -14.15 12.15 8.10
C GLN A 596 -13.60 12.99 6.95
N ALA A 597 -12.35 13.44 7.09
CA ALA A 597 -11.73 14.25 6.06
C ALA A 597 -11.35 13.42 4.82
N GLU A 598 -11.00 12.14 4.97
CA GLU A 598 -10.85 11.19 3.86
C GLU A 598 -12.18 10.91 3.15
N ALA A 599 -13.27 10.73 3.89
CA ALA A 599 -14.60 10.55 3.32
C ALA A 599 -15.05 11.81 2.54
N LEU A 600 -14.80 13.01 3.09
CA LEU A 600 -15.11 14.26 2.40
C LEU A 600 -14.14 14.58 1.25
N ALA A 601 -12.93 14.03 1.26
CA ALA A 601 -11.96 14.16 0.17
C ALA A 601 -12.44 13.46 -1.13
N GLU A 602 -13.53 12.69 -1.09
CA GLU A 602 -14.22 12.18 -2.28
C GLU A 602 -14.75 13.27 -3.21
N VAL A 603 -14.77 14.54 -2.76
CA VAL A 603 -14.95 15.70 -3.63
C VAL A 603 -13.94 15.72 -4.79
N GLU A 604 -12.75 15.11 -4.60
CA GLU A 604 -11.77 14.90 -5.64
C GLU A 604 -12.15 13.67 -6.51
N PRO A 605 -12.45 13.85 -7.80
CA PRO A 605 -12.82 12.75 -8.70
C PRO A 605 -11.61 11.85 -9.07
N PHE A 606 -10.46 12.04 -8.43
CA PHE A 606 -9.20 11.35 -8.73
C PHE A 606 -9.29 9.85 -8.51
N LYS A 607 -9.86 9.41 -7.38
CA LYS A 607 -10.06 8.00 -7.05
C LYS A 607 -10.94 7.32 -8.10
N THR A 608 -12.02 7.98 -8.52
CA THR A 608 -12.98 7.43 -9.49
C THR A 608 -12.44 7.45 -10.92
N ALA A 609 -11.88 8.57 -11.39
CA ALA A 609 -11.52 8.76 -12.80
C ALA A 609 -10.12 8.21 -13.17
N ILE A 610 -9.18 8.22 -12.22
CA ILE A 610 -7.80 7.80 -12.46
C ILE A 610 -7.53 6.43 -11.84
N VAL A 611 -7.67 6.30 -10.53
CA VAL A 611 -7.28 5.07 -9.81
C VAL A 611 -8.20 3.90 -10.15
N LEU A 612 -9.52 4.09 -10.04
CA LEU A 612 -10.52 3.04 -10.27
C LEU A 612 -11.06 2.98 -11.70
N LYS A 613 -10.59 3.86 -12.61
CA LYS A 613 -10.93 3.82 -14.05
C LYS A 613 -12.45 3.73 -14.31
N PHE A 614 -13.24 4.47 -13.54
CA PHE A 614 -14.72 4.49 -13.54
C PHE A 614 -15.42 3.20 -13.10
N VAL A 615 -14.69 2.22 -12.57
CA VAL A 615 -15.24 1.01 -11.95
C VAL A 615 -15.56 1.30 -10.48
N ARG A 616 -16.65 2.03 -10.23
CA ARG A 616 -17.12 2.40 -8.89
C ARG A 616 -18.65 2.48 -8.83
N ALA A 617 -19.22 2.53 -7.63
CA ALA A 617 -20.65 2.78 -7.44
C ALA A 617 -21.14 4.01 -8.22
N TRP A 618 -22.34 3.89 -8.78
CA TRP A 618 -22.87 4.82 -9.78
C TRP A 618 -22.90 6.31 -9.37
N PRO A 619 -23.12 6.72 -8.11
CA PRO A 619 -23.16 8.15 -7.77
C PRO A 619 -21.81 8.83 -7.97
N PHE A 620 -20.71 8.13 -7.64
CA PHE A 620 -19.36 8.64 -7.81
C PHE A 620 -18.97 8.75 -9.28
N VAL A 621 -19.38 7.79 -10.09
CA VAL A 621 -19.16 7.79 -11.54
C VAL A 621 -19.95 8.94 -12.18
N ALA A 622 -21.21 9.12 -11.78
CA ALA A 622 -22.05 10.21 -12.26
C ALA A 622 -21.47 11.59 -11.91
N TYR A 623 -20.98 11.77 -10.68
CA TYR A 623 -20.32 13.00 -10.25
C TYR A 623 -19.05 13.30 -11.06
N ALA A 624 -18.15 12.32 -11.20
CA ALA A 624 -16.93 12.48 -11.99
C ALA A 624 -17.24 12.76 -13.47
N ALA A 625 -18.22 12.07 -14.05
CA ALA A 625 -18.68 12.31 -15.42
C ALA A 625 -19.27 13.72 -15.58
N ALA A 626 -20.10 14.20 -14.65
CA ALA A 626 -20.66 15.54 -14.69
C ALA A 626 -19.57 16.62 -14.69
N LEU A 627 -18.51 16.46 -13.88
CA LEU A 627 -17.36 17.37 -13.87
C LEU A 627 -16.59 17.36 -15.20
N LEU A 628 -16.40 16.17 -15.80
CA LEU A 628 -15.73 16.04 -17.09
C LEU A 628 -16.57 16.63 -18.23
N ILE A 629 -17.89 16.46 -18.19
CA ILE A 629 -18.83 17.08 -19.14
C ILE A 629 -18.78 18.60 -19.02
N ALA A 630 -18.80 19.15 -17.80
CA ALA A 630 -18.59 20.59 -17.60
C ALA A 630 -17.24 21.06 -18.19
N GLY A 631 -16.21 20.21 -18.07
CA GLY A 631 -14.88 20.41 -18.66
C GLY A 631 -14.83 20.47 -20.19
N LEU A 632 -15.83 19.90 -20.89
CA LEU A 632 -15.95 19.99 -22.35
C LEU A 632 -16.32 21.41 -22.81
N PHE A 633 -17.14 22.12 -22.04
CA PHE A 633 -17.58 23.48 -22.35
C PHE A 633 -16.62 24.53 -21.77
N VAL A 634 -16.15 24.31 -20.53
CA VAL A 634 -15.20 25.19 -19.83
C VAL A 634 -13.91 24.40 -19.59
N GLU A 635 -12.87 24.72 -20.36
CA GLU A 635 -11.60 23.99 -20.29
C GLU A 635 -11.05 23.96 -18.86
N ARG A 636 -10.76 22.74 -18.37
CA ARG A 636 -10.27 22.46 -17.01
C ARG A 636 -11.14 23.01 -15.87
N PHE A 637 -12.47 22.93 -16.02
CA PHE A 637 -13.47 23.40 -15.04
C PHE A 637 -13.14 23.01 -13.59
N PHE A 638 -12.91 21.71 -13.31
CA PHE A 638 -12.65 21.24 -11.95
C PHE A 638 -11.35 21.83 -11.38
N CYS A 639 -10.26 21.81 -12.15
CA CYS A 639 -8.95 22.33 -11.71
C CYS A 639 -8.98 23.84 -11.42
N ARG A 640 -9.90 24.58 -12.04
CA ARG A 640 -10.04 26.02 -11.91
C ARG A 640 -10.85 26.44 -10.70
N TYR A 641 -11.90 25.69 -10.35
CA TYR A 641 -12.90 26.14 -9.38
C TYR A 641 -13.12 25.22 -8.17
N LEU A 642 -12.81 23.93 -8.27
CA LEU A 642 -13.20 22.95 -7.25
C LEU A 642 -12.01 22.19 -6.65
N CYS A 643 -10.88 22.09 -7.36
CA CYS A 643 -9.74 21.27 -6.97
C CYS A 643 -9.03 21.77 -5.68
N PRO A 644 -9.17 21.06 -4.54
CA PRO A 644 -8.58 21.48 -3.27
C PRO A 644 -7.06 21.30 -3.26
N LEU A 645 -6.52 20.21 -3.84
CA LEU A 645 -5.08 20.07 -4.06
C LEU A 645 -4.50 21.25 -4.85
N GLY A 646 -5.20 21.70 -5.89
CA GLY A 646 -4.80 22.83 -6.70
C GLY A 646 -4.78 24.15 -5.95
N ALA A 647 -5.65 24.31 -4.95
CA ALA A 647 -5.68 25.45 -4.03
C ALA A 647 -4.52 25.39 -3.02
N ALA A 648 -4.27 24.23 -2.42
CA ALA A 648 -3.17 24.02 -1.49
C ALA A 648 -1.81 24.36 -2.12
N LEU A 649 -1.54 23.84 -3.33
CA LEU A 649 -0.31 24.13 -4.08
C LEU A 649 -0.21 25.59 -4.54
N ALA A 650 -1.31 26.34 -4.58
CA ALA A 650 -1.31 27.75 -4.98
C ALA A 650 -0.85 28.71 -3.87
N ILE A 651 -0.95 28.30 -2.60
CA ILE A 651 -0.53 29.13 -1.46
C ILE A 651 0.99 29.42 -1.51
N PRO A 652 1.88 28.41 -1.58
CA PRO A 652 3.32 28.65 -1.68
C PRO A 652 3.76 29.14 -3.06
N ALA A 653 2.92 29.03 -4.10
CA ALA A 653 3.29 29.43 -5.47
C ALA A 653 3.64 30.92 -5.61
N ARG A 654 3.22 31.79 -4.67
CA ARG A 654 3.59 33.20 -4.63
C ARG A 654 5.04 33.43 -4.16
N LEU A 655 5.63 32.46 -3.46
CA LEU A 655 7.01 32.50 -2.96
C LEU A 655 8.04 32.06 -4.01
N ARG A 656 7.62 31.86 -5.28
CA ARG A 656 8.53 31.44 -6.35
C ARG A 656 9.69 32.44 -6.51
N MET A 657 10.89 31.91 -6.72
CA MET A 657 12.10 32.71 -6.74
C MET A 657 12.30 33.44 -8.09
N PHE A 658 11.69 32.96 -9.18
CA PHE A 658 11.95 33.47 -10.53
C PHE A 658 10.68 33.55 -11.42
N ASP A 659 10.50 34.68 -12.12
CA ASP A 659 9.49 34.88 -13.14
C ASP A 659 10.03 34.54 -14.54
N TRP A 660 9.90 33.28 -14.95
CA TRP A 660 10.48 32.79 -16.21
C TRP A 660 9.68 33.15 -17.47
N LEU A 661 8.41 33.54 -17.35
CA LEU A 661 7.54 33.83 -18.48
C LEU A 661 7.76 35.26 -19.00
N LYS A 662 8.32 35.39 -20.20
CA LYS A 662 8.61 36.69 -20.82
C LYS A 662 7.35 37.37 -21.35
N ARG A 663 7.28 38.69 -21.19
CA ARG A 663 6.23 39.55 -21.77
C ARG A 663 6.82 40.84 -22.29
N TYR A 664 6.18 41.43 -23.28
CA TYR A 664 6.48 42.78 -23.74
C TYR A 664 5.73 43.82 -22.90
N LYS A 665 6.20 45.07 -22.94
CA LYS A 665 5.58 46.19 -22.20
C LYS A 665 4.17 46.51 -22.72
N GLU A 666 3.92 46.23 -23.99
CA GLU A 666 2.65 46.45 -24.70
C GLU A 666 1.61 45.36 -24.40
N CYS A 667 1.97 44.29 -23.69
CA CYS A 667 1.06 43.22 -23.31
C CYS A 667 0.16 43.67 -22.14
N GLY A 668 -1.16 43.67 -22.34
CA GLY A 668 -2.16 44.22 -21.41
C GLY A 668 -2.62 45.62 -21.77
N ASN A 669 -1.78 46.39 -22.44
CA ASN A 669 -2.15 47.70 -22.99
C ASN A 669 -1.24 48.09 -24.16
N PRO A 670 -1.72 48.13 -25.42
CA PRO A 670 -3.08 47.84 -25.89
C PRO A 670 -3.32 46.35 -26.25
N CYS A 671 -2.31 45.49 -26.21
CA CYS A 671 -2.41 44.11 -26.71
C CYS A 671 -3.09 43.16 -25.71
N GLN A 672 -4.17 42.47 -26.12
CA GLN A 672 -4.92 41.52 -25.28
C GLN A 672 -4.84 40.05 -25.74
N THR A 673 -4.06 39.74 -26.77
CA THR A 673 -4.04 38.41 -27.41
C THR A 673 -3.77 37.27 -26.42
N CYS A 674 -2.72 37.38 -25.59
CA CYS A 674 -2.40 36.34 -24.61
C CYS A 674 -3.46 36.19 -23.52
N ALA A 675 -4.15 37.27 -23.14
CA ALA A 675 -5.22 37.22 -22.13
C ALA A 675 -6.45 36.47 -22.67
N ASN A 676 -6.82 36.75 -23.92
CA ASN A 676 -7.97 36.14 -24.58
C ASN A 676 -7.76 34.65 -24.91
N GLU A 677 -6.53 34.25 -25.25
CA GLU A 677 -6.19 32.85 -25.57
C GLU A 677 -5.76 32.03 -24.34
N CYS A 678 -5.69 32.63 -23.14
CA CYS A 678 -5.38 31.90 -21.92
C CYS A 678 -6.58 31.07 -21.47
N PHE A 679 -6.56 29.76 -21.71
CA PHE A 679 -7.69 28.87 -21.39
C PHE A 679 -8.09 28.84 -19.91
N VAL A 680 -7.13 29.02 -18.99
CA VAL A 680 -7.41 29.17 -17.54
C VAL A 680 -7.73 30.60 -17.11
N GLN A 681 -7.64 31.56 -18.04
CA GLN A 681 -7.85 32.99 -17.78
C GLN A 681 -6.99 33.52 -16.60
N ALA A 682 -5.76 33.00 -16.47
CA ALA A 682 -4.81 33.41 -15.42
C ALA A 682 -4.13 34.77 -15.69
N ILE A 683 -4.39 35.39 -16.85
CA ILE A 683 -3.81 36.67 -17.23
C ILE A 683 -4.86 37.76 -17.00
N HIS A 684 -4.56 38.72 -16.13
CA HIS A 684 -5.42 39.87 -15.89
C HIS A 684 -5.58 40.71 -17.17
N PRO A 685 -6.73 41.39 -17.34
CA PRO A 685 -6.93 42.35 -18.43
C PRO A 685 -5.86 43.47 -18.48
N THR A 686 -5.24 43.77 -17.34
CA THR A 686 -4.12 44.72 -17.24
C THR A 686 -2.80 44.18 -17.79
N GLY A 687 -2.73 42.87 -18.09
CA GLY A 687 -1.54 42.24 -18.64
C GLY A 687 -0.60 41.61 -17.62
N GLU A 688 -1.03 41.38 -16.39
CA GLU A 688 -0.23 40.65 -15.39
C GLU A 688 -0.60 39.16 -15.38
N ILE A 689 0.36 38.28 -15.11
CA ILE A 689 0.08 36.84 -14.94
C ILE A 689 -0.13 36.57 -13.46
N ASN A 690 -1.29 36.05 -13.07
CA ASN A 690 -1.53 35.60 -11.71
C ASN A 690 -0.83 34.23 -11.49
N PRO A 691 0.23 34.17 -10.65
CA PRO A 691 0.97 32.92 -10.42
C PRO A 691 0.13 31.86 -9.72
N ASN A 692 -0.88 32.27 -8.93
CA ASN A 692 -1.75 31.35 -8.22
C ASN A 692 -2.69 30.62 -9.17
N GLU A 693 -2.90 31.12 -10.39
CA GLU A 693 -3.82 30.55 -11.38
C GLU A 693 -3.13 30.00 -12.63
N CYS A 694 -1.91 30.45 -12.90
CA CYS A 694 -1.14 30.02 -14.05
C CYS A 694 -0.75 28.52 -13.97
N LEU A 695 -1.10 27.77 -15.01
CA LEU A 695 -0.70 26.36 -15.17
C LEU A 695 0.62 26.18 -15.93
N ASN A 696 1.36 27.26 -16.23
CA ASN A 696 2.62 27.23 -16.97
C ASN A 696 2.56 26.38 -18.26
N CYS A 697 1.48 26.52 -19.02
CA CYS A 697 1.27 25.76 -20.26
C CYS A 697 2.17 26.19 -21.43
N LEU A 698 2.90 27.30 -21.27
CA LEU A 698 3.78 27.94 -22.25
C LEU A 698 3.09 28.48 -23.52
N HIS A 699 1.76 28.42 -23.64
CA HIS A 699 1.02 28.97 -24.79
C HIS A 699 1.29 30.47 -25.00
N CYS A 700 1.35 31.24 -23.91
CA CYS A 700 1.68 32.67 -23.99
C CYS A 700 3.12 32.94 -24.48
N GLN A 701 4.05 32.00 -24.29
CA GLN A 701 5.42 32.10 -24.81
C GLN A 701 5.49 31.76 -26.30
N VAL A 702 4.65 30.82 -26.76
CA VAL A 702 4.47 30.56 -28.21
C VAL A 702 3.91 31.82 -28.88
N LEU A 703 2.88 32.43 -28.30
CA LEU A 703 2.32 33.69 -28.79
C LEU A 703 3.35 34.83 -28.75
N TYR A 704 4.14 34.94 -27.68
CA TYR A 704 5.17 35.97 -27.54
C TYR A 704 6.18 35.97 -28.70
N GLN A 705 6.51 34.80 -29.26
CA GLN A 705 7.44 34.65 -30.38
C GLN A 705 6.75 34.57 -31.76
N SER A 706 5.42 34.56 -31.80
CA SER A 706 4.66 34.35 -33.04
C SER A 706 4.83 35.52 -34.02
N GLU A 707 5.30 35.20 -35.23
CA GLU A 707 5.45 36.17 -36.32
C GLU A 707 4.12 36.57 -36.97
N THR A 708 3.03 35.86 -36.66
CA THR A 708 1.70 36.06 -37.26
C THR A 708 0.65 36.57 -36.28
N LYS A 709 0.78 36.25 -34.99
CA LYS A 709 -0.18 36.63 -33.95
C LYS A 709 0.29 37.78 -33.05
N CYS A 710 1.59 37.94 -32.83
CA CYS A 710 2.12 38.96 -31.90
C CYS A 710 2.31 40.32 -32.59
N PRO A 711 1.54 41.37 -32.23
CA PRO A 711 1.66 42.68 -32.88
C PRO A 711 3.05 43.29 -32.75
N VAL A 712 3.74 43.05 -31.63
CA VAL A 712 5.10 43.57 -31.37
C VAL A 712 6.12 42.93 -32.32
N VAL A 713 6.04 41.62 -32.51
CA VAL A 713 6.94 40.89 -33.42
C VAL A 713 6.65 41.27 -34.87
N ILE A 714 5.38 41.29 -35.27
CA ILE A 714 4.94 41.72 -36.61
C ILE A 714 5.48 43.13 -36.91
N LYS A 715 5.35 44.07 -35.98
CA LYS A 715 5.85 45.45 -36.13
C LYS A 715 7.38 45.48 -36.26
N LYS A 716 8.12 44.67 -35.48
CA LYS A 716 9.58 44.55 -35.58
C LYS A 716 10.02 43.98 -36.92
N LEU A 717 9.35 42.93 -37.41
CA LEU A 717 9.65 42.31 -38.71
C LEU A 717 9.37 43.28 -39.87
N LYS A 718 8.19 43.94 -39.87
CA LYS A 718 7.87 44.97 -40.86
C LYS A 718 8.89 46.11 -40.86
N ARG A 719 9.31 46.60 -39.69
CA ARG A 719 10.34 47.64 -39.59
C ARG A 719 11.69 47.19 -40.15
N ARG A 720 12.10 45.94 -39.86
CA ARG A 720 13.33 45.35 -40.40
C ARG A 720 13.27 45.23 -41.92
N GLU A 721 12.12 44.82 -42.46
CA GLU A 721 11.90 44.73 -43.90
C GLU A 721 11.93 46.10 -44.58
N THR A 722 11.30 47.12 -44.00
CA THR A 722 11.39 48.49 -44.52
C THR A 722 12.84 49.02 -44.47
N ALA A 723 13.57 48.74 -43.39
CA ALA A 723 14.96 49.17 -43.24
C ALA A 723 15.90 48.46 -44.23
N SER A 724 15.72 47.15 -44.46
CA SER A 724 16.52 46.40 -45.44
C SER A 724 16.20 46.80 -46.88
N ARG A 725 14.92 47.06 -47.20
CA ARG A 725 14.53 47.64 -48.49
C ARG A 725 15.13 49.04 -48.69
N GLY A 726 15.18 49.86 -47.65
CA GLY A 726 15.82 51.18 -47.66
C GLY A 726 17.34 51.09 -47.88
N ALA A 727 18.03 50.18 -47.19
CA ALA A 727 19.46 49.94 -47.37
C ALA A 727 19.78 49.42 -48.78
N ALA A 728 19.02 48.43 -49.27
CA ALA A 728 19.17 47.92 -50.64
C ALA A 728 18.84 48.98 -51.72
N ALA A 729 17.92 49.91 -51.43
CA ALA A 729 17.66 51.06 -52.28
C ALA A 729 18.81 52.08 -52.25
N LEU A 730 19.44 52.30 -51.09
CA LEU A 730 20.61 53.17 -50.93
C LEU A 730 21.83 52.60 -51.69
N ASP A 731 22.08 51.30 -51.57
CA ASP A 731 23.16 50.58 -52.28
C ASP A 731 22.99 50.64 -53.81
N ARG A 732 21.75 50.71 -54.32
CA ARG A 732 21.47 50.91 -55.75
C ARG A 732 21.69 52.34 -56.25
N VAL A 733 21.69 53.33 -55.36
CA VAL A 733 21.93 54.75 -55.70
C VAL A 733 23.41 55.12 -55.54
N LEU A 734 24.14 54.39 -54.71
CA LEU A 734 25.59 54.56 -54.51
C LEU A 734 26.50 54.36 -55.73
N PRO A 735 26.21 53.56 -56.80
CA PRO A 735 27.14 53.43 -57.93
C PRO A 735 27.30 54.73 -58.76
N ASN A 736 26.47 55.76 -58.55
CA ASN A 736 26.62 57.08 -59.18
C ASN A 736 27.15 58.16 -58.20
N HIS A 737 27.66 57.77 -57.02
CA HIS A 737 28.20 58.72 -56.07
C HIS A 737 29.59 59.21 -56.53
N PRO A 738 29.83 60.52 -56.73
CA PRO A 738 31.03 61.08 -57.37
C PRO A 738 32.37 60.90 -56.58
N ASN A 739 32.36 60.10 -55.51
CA ASN A 739 33.52 59.79 -54.67
C ASN A 739 33.89 58.28 -54.66
N LEU A 740 33.23 57.44 -55.46
CA LEU A 740 33.69 56.08 -55.67
C LEU A 740 34.90 56.10 -56.60
N LYS A 741 36.11 56.00 -56.03
CA LYS A 741 37.32 55.71 -56.80
C LYS A 741 37.16 54.33 -57.42
N GLU A 742 37.17 54.26 -58.74
CA GLU A 742 37.35 53.02 -59.49
C GLU A 742 38.69 52.39 -59.06
N THR A 743 38.65 51.37 -58.21
CA THR A 743 39.78 50.45 -58.06
C THR A 743 39.74 49.50 -59.26
N SER A 744 40.61 49.79 -60.23
CA SER A 744 40.87 48.96 -61.40
C SER A 744 41.60 47.66 -61.03
N GLN A 745 41.10 46.57 -61.61
CA GLN A 745 41.73 45.26 -61.89
C GLN A 745 42.30 44.43 -60.73
#